data_AF-A0A925DPR3-F1
#
_entry.id   AF-A0A925DPR3-F1
#
_cell.length_a   1.000
_cell.length_b   1.000
_cell.length_c   1.000
_cell.angle_alpha   90.00
_cell.angle_beta   90.00
_cell.angle_gamma   90.00
#
_symmetry.space_group_name_H-M   'P 1'
#
loop_
_entity.id
_entity.type
_entity.pdbx_description
1 polymer ?
#
loop_
_entity_poly.entity_id
_entity_poly.type
_entity_poly.pdbx_seq_one_letter_code
_entity_poly.pdbx_strand_id
1 'polypeptide(L)'
;KNGKGKIKNITTKQGELIIRGDKVKKDSNDVSYFKNLACIPCEFEDSKTIFRATRAKVIPDDKIVTGPMYLEISGVPTPIALPFGYFPNTKKRSKSGLIIPTYGESPNLGFYLKDGGFYWAMGPKIDMQFRGDIYTFGSWALKNFTNYNVRYKFTGGFSIGYSIFNIGEKEQISTFARSKDFFVRWTHNQDPKARPGITFNATVNAGTNSFNKLNAQNTGQYLNNTFASNISFSKSFKFGNISVNAQHSQNTQTKIVDVTLPAVTFNLNRFFPFKNETHSKQTWLDKLGVNYLLETKAMLSRVDTFFLKPDSPDKIKFGIHHSLPISTNFNLFKYFTFTPAMNLSAFNYIKTEEDRWDSALNKRVTDTLNGFKTAFDMNVSGSINTKIYGNYFFKGKHLKQIRHFLIPTVSFVYRPDMTIKELGYYKEVQIDTFGNSQKYSIFRNGIYGGPSSGRSGLLSFNLNNNLEAKIRKKSDTGFVDKKVVLLQNLSLSGGYDFMVTTFNLSNLSLSGRTKIWKNIDLLASGTFDPYSISPTDSIRQNVFQWNVNNNPARFSAGNIAINTAFSNSMFTKVKTSPELTNSVENKGKGSISPGLPWNINVYYNFVYSKPLYVETTTQTLNMSGDVAITQKWKIGFTTGYDFIKKNLSYTSLNIYRDLHCWEAHFDWVPFGFRKRYSVSINLKTSMLRDIKIPRTREWYDNL
;
A
#
# COMPACT_ATOMS: atom_id res chain seq x y z
N LYS A 1 -48.94 30.78 26.39
CA LYS A 1 -49.16 30.21 25.03
C LYS A 1 -48.89 28.70 25.09
N ASN A 2 -49.91 27.85 24.91
CA ASN A 2 -49.87 26.41 25.25
C ASN A 2 -49.08 25.51 24.27
N GLY A 3 -48.16 26.06 23.47
CA GLY A 3 -47.33 25.33 22.48
C GLY A 3 -48.08 24.67 21.31
N LYS A 4 -49.42 24.59 21.37
CA LYS A 4 -50.27 23.93 20.36
C LYS A 4 -50.65 24.90 19.24
N GLY A 5 -50.62 24.42 18.00
CA GLY A 5 -50.98 25.22 16.83
C GLY A 5 -51.52 24.37 15.68
N LYS A 6 -52.43 24.94 14.90
CA LYS A 6 -52.82 24.42 13.58
C LYS A 6 -52.28 25.36 12.52
N ILE A 7 -51.53 24.82 11.57
CA ILE A 7 -50.89 25.55 10.49
C ILE A 7 -51.43 24.98 9.19
N LYS A 8 -51.78 25.85 8.23
CA LYS A 8 -52.15 25.45 6.88
C LYS A 8 -50.98 25.76 5.94
N ASN A 9 -50.74 24.89 4.97
CA ASN A 9 -49.70 25.03 3.94
C ASN A 9 -48.32 25.38 4.51
N ILE A 10 -47.74 24.47 5.28
CA ILE A 10 -46.38 24.66 5.80
C ILE A 10 -45.35 24.06 4.84
N THR A 11 -44.26 24.78 4.64
CA THR A 11 -43.01 24.25 4.05
C THR A 11 -41.93 24.36 5.11
N THR A 12 -41.24 23.26 5.41
CA THR A 12 -40.17 23.22 6.41
C THR A 12 -39.02 22.36 5.92
N LYS A 13 -37.78 22.75 6.25
CA LYS A 13 -36.57 21.97 5.96
C LYS A 13 -36.23 21.09 7.17
N GLN A 14 -36.01 19.81 6.93
CA GLN A 14 -35.67 18.81 7.94
C GLN A 14 -34.46 18.00 7.45
N GLY A 15 -33.27 18.31 7.97
CA GLY A 15 -32.02 17.79 7.43
C GLY A 15 -31.80 18.25 5.98
N GLU A 16 -31.61 17.29 5.08
CA GLU A 16 -31.48 17.51 3.63
C GLU A 16 -32.83 17.45 2.89
N LEU A 17 -33.93 17.20 3.61
CA LEU A 17 -35.28 17.04 3.06
C LEU A 17 -36.08 18.35 3.18
N ILE A 18 -36.93 18.63 2.19
CA ILE A 18 -37.95 19.66 2.28
C ILE A 18 -39.31 18.97 2.46
N ILE A 19 -40.02 19.34 3.52
CA ILE A 19 -41.32 18.77 3.86
C ILE A 19 -42.40 19.82 3.67
N ARG A 20 -43.42 19.48 2.89
CA ARG A 20 -44.63 20.28 2.70
C ARG A 20 -45.85 19.55 3.27
N GLY A 21 -46.78 20.31 3.85
CA GLY A 21 -48.03 19.75 4.36
C GLY A 21 -49.19 20.73 4.30
N ASP A 22 -50.35 20.24 3.83
CA ASP A 22 -51.57 21.04 3.67
C ASP A 22 -52.14 21.46 5.03
N LYS A 23 -52.20 20.53 5.98
CA LYS A 23 -52.71 20.76 7.33
C LYS A 23 -51.76 20.13 8.34
N VAL A 24 -51.19 20.96 9.21
CA VAL A 24 -50.25 20.53 10.25
C VAL A 24 -50.80 20.90 11.62
N LYS A 25 -50.83 19.90 12.51
CA LYS A 25 -51.15 20.09 13.92
C LYS A 25 -49.87 19.89 14.72
N LYS A 26 -49.45 20.93 15.44
CA LYS A 26 -48.33 20.88 16.38
C LYS A 26 -48.87 20.70 17.80
N ASP A 27 -48.34 19.75 18.54
CA ASP A 27 -48.70 19.52 19.94
C ASP A 27 -47.79 20.29 20.92
N SER A 28 -48.04 20.16 22.22
CA SER A 28 -47.27 20.83 23.27
C SER A 28 -45.85 20.28 23.45
N ASN A 29 -45.54 19.12 22.85
CA ASN A 29 -44.24 18.44 22.92
C ASN A 29 -43.43 18.65 21.64
N ASP A 30 -43.76 19.69 20.87
CA ASP A 30 -43.14 20.04 19.58
C ASP A 30 -43.35 19.02 18.45
N VAL A 31 -44.17 17.98 18.67
CA VAL A 31 -44.47 16.97 17.65
C VAL A 31 -45.45 17.53 16.64
N SER A 32 -45.13 17.34 15.36
CA SER A 32 -45.91 17.86 14.25
C SER A 32 -46.58 16.73 13.47
N TYR A 33 -47.89 16.79 13.36
CA TYR A 33 -48.73 15.84 12.64
C TYR A 33 -49.15 16.46 11.31
N PHE A 34 -48.78 15.83 10.20
CA PHE A 34 -49.04 16.29 8.85
C PHE A 34 -50.16 15.47 8.23
N LYS A 35 -51.10 16.15 7.58
CA LYS A 35 -52.07 15.57 6.63
C LYS A 35 -51.65 15.96 5.22
N ASN A 36 -51.59 14.99 4.31
CA ASN A 36 -51.05 15.12 2.95
C ASN A 36 -49.61 15.66 2.96
N LEU A 37 -48.68 14.84 3.43
CA LEU A 37 -47.26 15.13 3.41
C LEU A 37 -46.73 15.02 1.97
N ALA A 38 -45.97 16.00 1.52
CA ALA A 38 -45.10 15.91 0.36
C ALA A 38 -43.65 16.09 0.81
N CYS A 39 -42.83 15.05 0.66
CA CYS A 39 -41.44 15.01 1.08
C CYS A 39 -40.53 15.05 -0.14
N ILE A 40 -39.76 16.12 -0.27
CA ILE A 40 -38.79 16.36 -1.34
C ILE A 40 -37.41 15.89 -0.84
N PRO A 41 -36.75 14.94 -1.54
CA PRO A 41 -35.55 14.25 -1.05
C PRO A 41 -34.23 15.02 -1.30
N CYS A 42 -34.28 16.34 -1.37
CA CYS A 42 -33.16 17.21 -1.70
C CYS A 42 -33.45 18.65 -1.26
N GLU A 43 -32.42 19.50 -1.30
CA GLU A 43 -32.51 20.91 -0.89
C GLU A 43 -33.17 21.84 -1.93
N PHE A 44 -33.58 21.30 -3.07
CA PHE A 44 -34.12 22.05 -4.21
C PHE A 44 -35.64 22.05 -4.18
N GLU A 45 -36.25 23.22 -3.99
CA GLU A 45 -37.71 23.38 -3.88
C GLU A 45 -38.48 23.05 -5.17
N ASP A 46 -37.80 23.14 -6.31
CA ASP A 46 -38.29 22.83 -7.66
C ASP A 46 -38.06 21.36 -8.05
N SER A 47 -37.69 20.51 -7.09
CA SER A 47 -37.50 19.08 -7.32
C SER A 47 -38.74 18.43 -7.92
N LYS A 48 -38.50 17.68 -8.99
CA LYS A 48 -39.50 16.85 -9.63
C LYS A 48 -39.73 15.52 -8.89
N THR A 49 -38.96 15.21 -7.85
CA THR A 49 -39.09 13.95 -7.08
C THR A 49 -39.75 14.25 -5.74
N ILE A 50 -40.93 13.66 -5.49
CA ILE A 50 -41.73 13.91 -4.28
C ILE A 50 -42.26 12.57 -3.74
N PHE A 51 -42.01 12.28 -2.47
CA PHE A 51 -42.68 11.20 -1.76
C PHE A 51 -43.95 11.74 -1.10
N ARG A 52 -45.12 11.20 -1.47
CA ARG A 52 -46.40 11.60 -0.91
C ARG A 52 -46.89 10.60 0.12
N ALA A 53 -47.38 11.10 1.26
CA ALA A 53 -48.02 10.28 2.28
C ALA A 53 -49.30 10.96 2.80
N THR A 54 -50.36 10.20 3.06
CA THR A 54 -51.64 10.75 3.52
C THR A 54 -51.55 11.33 4.94
N ARG A 55 -50.72 10.71 5.79
CA ARG A 55 -50.51 11.10 7.19
C ARG A 55 -49.04 10.91 7.54
N ALA A 56 -48.49 11.83 8.32
CA ALA A 56 -47.15 11.67 8.89
C ALA A 56 -47.04 12.31 10.27
N LYS A 57 -46.14 11.78 11.08
CA LYS A 57 -45.75 12.27 12.40
C LYS A 57 -44.26 12.60 12.36
N VAL A 58 -43.95 13.87 12.51
CA VAL A 58 -42.58 14.38 12.58
C VAL A 58 -42.28 14.68 14.03
N ILE A 59 -41.31 13.96 14.59
CA ILE A 59 -40.76 14.21 15.92
C ILE A 59 -39.40 14.88 15.71
N PRO A 60 -39.26 16.18 16.03
CA PRO A 60 -38.01 16.92 15.84
C PRO A 60 -36.82 16.20 16.50
N ASP A 61 -35.67 16.18 15.82
CA ASP A 61 -34.42 15.53 16.28
C ASP A 61 -34.55 14.03 16.67
N ASP A 62 -35.62 13.35 16.26
CA ASP A 62 -35.81 11.90 16.43
C ASP A 62 -36.10 11.20 15.09
N LYS A 63 -37.32 11.33 14.55
CA LYS A 63 -37.77 10.55 13.38
C LYS A 63 -39.02 11.12 12.73
N ILE A 64 -39.20 10.74 11.48
CA ILE A 64 -40.40 10.98 10.68
C ILE A 64 -41.02 9.61 10.43
N VAL A 65 -42.27 9.41 10.87
CA VAL A 65 -43.04 8.20 10.61
C VAL A 65 -44.22 8.58 9.72
N THR A 66 -44.38 7.91 8.59
CA THR A 66 -45.49 8.15 7.66
C THR A 66 -46.41 6.95 7.61
N GLY A 67 -47.68 7.18 7.27
CA GLY A 67 -48.54 6.11 6.75
C GLY A 67 -48.08 5.66 5.35
N PRO A 68 -48.94 4.95 4.61
CA PRO A 68 -48.64 4.53 3.25
C PRO A 68 -48.18 5.71 2.41
N MET A 69 -47.07 5.50 1.70
CA MET A 69 -46.46 6.51 0.86
C MET A 69 -46.15 5.98 -0.53
N TYR A 70 -46.14 6.87 -1.52
CA TYR A 70 -45.75 6.55 -2.88
C TYR A 70 -44.84 7.63 -3.44
N LEU A 71 -44.00 7.24 -4.38
CA LEU A 71 -43.11 8.14 -5.09
C LEU A 71 -43.85 8.76 -6.28
N GLU A 72 -43.79 10.09 -6.40
CA GLU A 72 -44.27 10.88 -7.53
C GLU A 72 -43.07 11.53 -8.23
N ILE A 73 -43.01 11.39 -9.55
CA ILE A 73 -41.97 12.02 -10.38
C ILE A 73 -42.65 12.92 -11.41
N SER A 74 -42.32 14.21 -11.41
CA SER A 74 -42.89 15.23 -12.31
C SER A 74 -44.42 15.27 -12.30
N GLY A 75 -45.04 15.06 -11.14
CA GLY A 75 -46.51 15.03 -11.00
C GLY A 75 -47.15 13.68 -11.35
N VAL A 76 -46.37 12.67 -11.77
CA VAL A 76 -46.88 11.34 -12.11
C VAL A 76 -46.59 10.37 -10.96
N PRO A 77 -47.62 9.75 -10.33
CA PRO A 77 -47.43 8.70 -9.34
C PRO A 77 -46.76 7.48 -9.97
N THR A 78 -45.72 6.96 -9.32
CA THR A 78 -45.05 5.73 -9.72
C THR A 78 -45.60 4.53 -8.94
N PRO A 79 -45.46 3.29 -9.43
CA PRO A 79 -45.86 2.08 -8.71
C PRO A 79 -45.08 1.83 -7.41
N ILE A 80 -44.03 2.61 -7.14
CA ILE A 80 -43.17 2.46 -5.97
C ILE A 80 -43.90 3.04 -4.76
N ALA A 81 -44.51 2.16 -3.98
CA ALA A 81 -45.21 2.49 -2.75
C ALA A 81 -44.65 1.68 -1.56
N LEU A 82 -44.65 2.31 -0.39
CA LEU A 82 -44.27 1.71 0.88
C LEU A 82 -45.49 1.72 1.82
N PRO A 83 -45.73 0.64 2.58
CA PRO A 83 -46.86 0.59 3.52
C PRO A 83 -46.72 1.62 4.66
N PHE A 84 -45.49 2.02 4.97
CA PHE A 84 -45.15 3.11 5.89
C PHE A 84 -43.71 3.56 5.61
N GLY A 85 -43.39 4.80 5.98
CA GLY A 85 -42.03 5.33 5.94
C GLY A 85 -41.49 5.56 7.34
N TYR A 86 -40.23 5.22 7.57
CA TYR A 86 -39.50 5.51 8.80
C TYR A 86 -38.19 6.19 8.44
N PHE A 87 -38.08 7.50 8.69
CA PHE A 87 -36.88 8.27 8.37
C PHE A 87 -36.32 8.88 9.65
N PRO A 88 -35.16 8.40 10.14
CA PRO A 88 -34.51 9.05 11.26
C PRO A 88 -34.11 10.47 10.86
N ASN A 89 -34.51 11.48 11.65
CA ASN A 89 -34.21 12.89 11.40
C ASN A 89 -33.37 13.49 12.54
N THR A 90 -32.38 12.71 12.96
CA THR A 90 -31.50 13.06 14.06
C THR A 90 -30.27 13.80 13.56
N LYS A 91 -29.95 14.95 14.15
CA LYS A 91 -28.62 15.56 14.01
C LYS A 91 -27.51 14.74 14.68
N LYS A 92 -27.87 13.80 15.57
CA LYS A 92 -26.96 12.92 16.29
C LYS A 92 -26.68 11.66 15.47
N ARG A 93 -25.41 11.41 15.16
CA ARG A 93 -24.90 10.28 14.35
C ARG A 93 -25.12 8.87 14.96
N SER A 94 -25.75 8.77 16.13
CA SER A 94 -25.60 7.62 17.05
C SER A 94 -26.94 7.18 17.65
N LYS A 95 -27.81 6.55 16.86
CA LYS A 95 -28.99 5.82 17.38
C LYS A 95 -28.96 4.37 16.92
N SER A 96 -29.27 3.48 17.85
CA SER A 96 -29.43 2.04 17.59
C SER A 96 -30.65 1.79 16.71
N GLY A 97 -30.58 0.77 15.85
CA GLY A 97 -31.65 0.45 14.91
C GLY A 97 -31.48 -0.91 14.23
N LEU A 98 -32.57 -1.41 13.67
CA LEU A 98 -32.56 -2.64 12.89
C LEU A 98 -31.91 -2.40 11.51
N ILE A 99 -31.08 -3.34 11.07
CA ILE A 99 -30.50 -3.40 9.73
C ILE A 99 -31.34 -4.38 8.91
N ILE A 100 -31.94 -3.90 7.83
CA ILE A 100 -32.83 -4.71 6.99
C ILE A 100 -31.98 -5.65 6.12
N PRO A 101 -32.28 -6.97 6.10
CA PRO A 101 -31.58 -7.90 5.23
C PRO A 101 -31.85 -7.63 3.75
N THR A 102 -30.90 -8.02 2.93
CA THR A 102 -31.06 -8.12 1.47
C THR A 102 -31.49 -9.53 1.11
N TYR A 103 -32.53 -9.66 0.27
CA TYR A 103 -32.97 -10.96 -0.24
C TYR A 103 -32.34 -11.23 -1.61
N GLY A 104 -32.22 -12.50 -1.98
CA GLY A 104 -31.75 -12.94 -3.29
C GLY A 104 -31.67 -14.46 -3.38
N GLU A 105 -31.04 -14.93 -4.45
CA GLU A 105 -30.89 -16.36 -4.72
C GLU A 105 -29.45 -16.66 -5.13
N SER A 106 -28.92 -17.78 -4.65
CA SER A 106 -27.62 -18.33 -5.04
C SER A 106 -27.81 -19.74 -5.58
N PRO A 107 -27.27 -20.07 -6.77
CA PRO A 107 -27.40 -21.41 -7.34
C PRO A 107 -26.92 -22.53 -6.41
N ASN A 108 -25.90 -22.26 -5.60
CA ASN A 108 -25.25 -23.26 -4.75
C ASN A 108 -25.75 -23.25 -3.29
N LEU A 109 -26.44 -22.20 -2.86
CA LEU A 109 -26.84 -22.00 -1.45
C LEU A 109 -28.36 -21.77 -1.29
N GLY A 110 -29.09 -21.65 -2.39
CA GLY A 110 -30.53 -21.39 -2.43
C GLY A 110 -30.88 -19.91 -2.19
N PHE A 111 -32.14 -19.67 -1.84
CA PHE A 111 -32.61 -18.33 -1.46
C PHE A 111 -31.95 -17.87 -0.16
N TYR A 112 -31.69 -16.57 -0.05
CA TYR A 112 -31.00 -16.03 1.13
C TYR A 112 -31.59 -14.72 1.62
N LEU A 113 -31.40 -14.48 2.92
CA LEU A 113 -31.50 -13.18 3.57
C LEU A 113 -30.13 -12.84 4.14
N LYS A 114 -29.47 -11.83 3.57
CA LYS A 114 -28.08 -11.48 3.84
C LYS A 114 -27.94 -10.10 4.48
N ASP A 115 -26.99 -9.97 5.40
CA ASP A 115 -26.60 -8.73 6.07
C ASP A 115 -27.72 -8.08 6.92
N GLY A 116 -28.71 -8.85 7.36
CA GLY A 116 -29.75 -8.39 8.31
C GLY A 116 -29.23 -8.39 9.74
N GLY A 117 -29.71 -7.48 10.59
CA GLY A 117 -29.24 -7.47 11.98
C GLY A 117 -29.58 -6.22 12.77
N PHE A 118 -28.68 -5.82 13.69
CA PHE A 118 -28.89 -4.69 14.59
C PHE A 118 -27.63 -3.82 14.71
N TYR A 119 -27.82 -2.51 14.53
CA TYR A 119 -26.83 -1.48 14.84
C TYR A 119 -27.05 -1.00 16.27
N TRP A 120 -26.02 -1.06 17.11
CA TRP A 120 -26.02 -0.61 18.49
C TRP A 120 -25.06 0.56 18.68
N ALA A 121 -25.61 1.75 18.90
CA ALA A 121 -24.84 2.94 19.25
C ALA A 121 -24.56 2.97 20.76
N MET A 122 -23.38 2.50 21.20
CA MET A 122 -22.97 2.46 22.61
C MET A 122 -22.36 3.79 23.07
N GLY A 123 -23.02 4.91 22.74
CA GLY A 123 -22.57 6.27 23.01
C GLY A 123 -21.73 6.90 21.89
N PRO A 124 -21.03 8.02 22.16
CA PRO A 124 -20.32 8.79 21.12
C PRO A 124 -18.96 8.20 20.73
N LYS A 125 -18.47 7.21 21.48
CA LYS A 125 -17.11 6.66 21.35
C LYS A 125 -17.07 5.28 20.73
N ILE A 126 -18.16 4.51 20.80
CA ILE A 126 -18.21 3.11 20.35
C ILE A 126 -19.55 2.86 19.66
N ASP A 127 -19.50 2.22 18.50
CA ASP A 127 -20.66 1.62 17.87
C ASP A 127 -20.39 0.16 17.49
N MET A 128 -21.46 -0.61 17.38
CA MET A 128 -21.41 -2.03 17.09
C MET A 128 -22.51 -2.41 16.10
N GLN A 129 -22.23 -3.37 15.22
CA GLN A 129 -23.15 -3.93 14.25
C GLN A 129 -23.08 -5.44 14.37
N PHE A 130 -24.21 -6.05 14.69
CA PHE A 130 -24.36 -7.49 14.60
C PHE A 130 -25.20 -7.80 13.36
N ARG A 131 -24.66 -8.61 12.45
CA ARG A 131 -25.33 -8.99 11.20
C ARG A 131 -25.32 -10.51 11.05
N GLY A 132 -26.36 -11.02 10.43
CA GLY A 132 -26.53 -12.42 10.11
C GLY A 132 -26.94 -12.62 8.66
N ASP A 133 -26.51 -13.75 8.11
CA ASP A 133 -26.93 -14.27 6.83
C ASP A 133 -27.58 -15.64 7.06
N ILE A 134 -28.70 -15.91 6.39
CA ILE A 134 -29.36 -17.22 6.39
C ILE A 134 -29.72 -17.62 4.97
N TYR A 135 -29.52 -18.89 4.66
CA TYR A 135 -29.72 -19.48 3.34
C TYR A 135 -30.64 -20.70 3.44
N THR A 136 -31.47 -20.95 2.43
CA THR A 136 -32.44 -22.06 2.45
C THR A 136 -31.78 -23.44 2.46
N PHE A 137 -30.56 -23.58 1.92
CA PHE A 137 -29.79 -24.84 1.99
C PHE A 137 -29.04 -25.03 3.33
N GLY A 138 -29.45 -24.31 4.38
CA GLY A 138 -28.93 -24.47 5.74
C GLY A 138 -27.56 -23.82 5.99
N SER A 139 -27.08 -23.01 5.05
CA SER A 139 -25.89 -22.17 5.26
C SER A 139 -26.25 -20.94 6.09
N TRP A 140 -25.29 -20.44 6.86
CA TRP A 140 -25.48 -19.22 7.65
C TRP A 140 -24.16 -18.52 7.94
N ALA A 141 -24.22 -17.22 8.22
CA ALA A 141 -23.08 -16.44 8.66
C ALA A 141 -23.48 -15.49 9.79
N LEU A 142 -22.55 -15.22 10.71
CA LEU A 142 -22.64 -14.18 11.72
C LEU A 142 -21.44 -13.26 11.58
N LYS A 143 -21.70 -11.94 11.62
CA LYS A 143 -20.69 -10.92 11.47
C LYS A 143 -20.89 -9.88 12.57
N ASN A 144 -19.83 -9.60 13.30
CA ASN A 144 -19.78 -8.47 14.20
C ASN A 144 -18.80 -7.42 13.66
N PHE A 145 -19.21 -6.16 13.69
CA PHE A 145 -18.34 -5.02 13.44
C PHE A 145 -18.46 -4.07 14.63
N THR A 146 -17.35 -3.64 15.19
CA THR A 146 -17.28 -2.71 16.31
C THR A 146 -16.32 -1.60 15.93
N ASN A 147 -16.78 -0.35 15.90
CA ASN A 147 -15.91 0.81 15.72
C ASN A 147 -15.76 1.55 17.03
N TYR A 148 -14.56 2.02 17.31
CA TYR A 148 -14.30 2.82 18.49
C TYR A 148 -13.38 4.00 18.15
N ASN A 149 -13.69 5.16 18.71
CA ASN A 149 -12.92 6.37 18.55
C ASN A 149 -12.98 7.18 19.85
N VAL A 150 -11.86 7.22 20.56
CA VAL A 150 -11.68 8.02 21.77
C VAL A 150 -10.66 9.11 21.45
N ARG A 151 -11.16 10.34 21.32
CA ARG A 151 -10.36 11.52 21.00
C ARG A 151 -9.14 11.62 21.92
N TYR A 152 -7.97 11.86 21.32
CA TYR A 152 -6.67 11.97 22.02
C TYR A 152 -6.22 10.70 22.75
N LYS A 153 -6.83 9.54 22.48
CA LYS A 153 -6.41 8.25 23.04
C LYS A 153 -6.15 7.22 21.95
N PHE A 154 -7.18 6.79 21.24
CA PHE A 154 -7.06 5.76 20.21
C PHE A 154 -8.30 5.71 19.32
N THR A 155 -8.12 5.16 18.12
CA THR A 155 -9.17 4.90 17.15
C THR A 155 -8.95 3.54 16.51
N GLY A 156 -10.03 2.85 16.13
CA GLY A 156 -9.91 1.55 15.50
C GLY A 156 -11.24 0.87 15.23
N GLY A 157 -11.17 -0.29 14.61
CA GLY A 157 -12.31 -1.14 14.30
C GLY A 157 -11.97 -2.61 14.51
N PHE A 158 -12.91 -3.36 15.06
CA PHE A 158 -12.82 -4.80 15.22
C PHE A 158 -13.95 -5.46 14.43
N SER A 159 -13.64 -6.49 13.67
CA SER A 159 -14.58 -7.23 12.86
C SER A 159 -14.29 -8.72 12.99
N ILE A 160 -15.30 -9.50 13.34
CA ILE A 160 -15.21 -10.95 13.32
C ILE A 160 -16.38 -11.50 12.51
N GLY A 161 -16.07 -12.36 11.54
CA GLY A 161 -17.04 -13.11 10.77
C GLY A 161 -16.86 -14.59 11.03
N TYR A 162 -17.97 -15.30 11.18
CA TYR A 162 -18.02 -16.76 11.22
C TYR A 162 -19.11 -17.23 10.27
N SER A 163 -18.83 -18.21 9.43
CA SER A 163 -19.81 -18.76 8.50
C SER A 163 -19.68 -20.26 8.36
N ILE A 164 -20.83 -20.89 8.10
CA ILE A 164 -20.94 -22.29 7.72
C ILE A 164 -21.65 -22.32 6.38
N PHE A 165 -20.95 -22.77 5.34
CA PHE A 165 -21.54 -22.99 4.02
C PHE A 165 -21.66 -24.48 3.73
N ASN A 166 -22.88 -24.92 3.45
CA ASN A 166 -23.19 -26.21 2.88
C ASN A 166 -23.41 -25.99 1.38
N ILE A 167 -22.51 -26.51 0.56
CA ILE A 167 -22.56 -26.42 -0.90
C ILE A 167 -22.98 -27.79 -1.42
N GLY A 168 -24.00 -27.82 -2.28
CA GLY A 168 -24.60 -29.06 -2.79
C GLY A 168 -25.69 -29.63 -1.88
N GLU A 169 -26.33 -30.70 -2.34
CA GLU A 169 -27.44 -31.34 -1.63
C GLU A 169 -26.94 -32.37 -0.63
N LYS A 170 -27.49 -32.33 0.59
CA LYS A 170 -27.11 -33.27 1.67
C LYS A 170 -27.42 -34.73 1.33
N GLU A 171 -28.41 -34.95 0.46
CA GLU A 171 -28.85 -36.27 0.01
C GLU A 171 -27.92 -36.89 -1.05
N GLN A 172 -27.10 -36.07 -1.71
CA GLN A 172 -26.05 -36.51 -2.64
C GLN A 172 -24.66 -36.32 -2.03
N ILE A 173 -24.18 -37.36 -1.33
CA ILE A 173 -22.89 -37.35 -0.62
C ILE A 173 -21.71 -36.98 -1.53
N SER A 174 -21.78 -37.29 -2.83
CA SER A 174 -20.71 -37.00 -3.79
C SER A 174 -20.54 -35.51 -4.13
N THR A 175 -21.57 -34.67 -3.92
CA THR A 175 -21.55 -33.23 -4.23
C THR A 175 -21.59 -32.34 -2.98
N PHE A 176 -21.86 -32.92 -1.81
CA PHE A 176 -21.95 -32.17 -0.55
C PHE A 176 -20.57 -31.78 0.01
N ALA A 177 -20.34 -30.47 0.15
CA ALA A 177 -19.17 -29.92 0.83
C ALA A 177 -19.60 -28.95 1.94
N ARG A 178 -19.05 -29.15 3.14
CA ARG A 178 -19.28 -28.26 4.29
C ARG A 178 -18.03 -27.47 4.64
N SER A 179 -18.08 -26.15 4.47
CA SER A 179 -17.02 -25.24 4.87
C SER A 179 -17.37 -24.56 6.20
N LYS A 180 -16.40 -24.49 7.11
CA LYS A 180 -16.47 -23.71 8.35
C LYS A 180 -15.41 -22.64 8.27
N ASP A 181 -15.84 -21.40 8.20
CA ASP A 181 -14.97 -20.28 7.93
C ASP A 181 -15.04 -19.25 9.05
N PHE A 182 -13.89 -18.68 9.39
CA PHE A 182 -13.82 -17.54 10.30
C PHE A 182 -12.82 -16.52 9.77
N PHE A 183 -13.04 -15.26 10.12
CA PHE A 183 -12.13 -14.19 9.77
C PHE A 183 -12.16 -13.07 10.79
N VAL A 184 -10.99 -12.70 11.28
CA VAL A 184 -10.78 -11.61 12.23
C VAL A 184 -10.05 -10.47 11.52
N ARG A 185 -10.62 -9.28 11.63
CA ARG A 185 -10.03 -8.00 11.24
C ARG A 185 -9.99 -7.11 12.44
N TRP A 186 -8.82 -6.57 12.76
CA TRP A 186 -8.69 -5.60 13.84
C TRP A 186 -7.73 -4.52 13.42
N THR A 187 -8.20 -3.27 13.43
CA THR A 187 -7.36 -2.09 13.30
C THR A 187 -7.38 -1.34 14.61
N HIS A 188 -6.21 -0.91 15.06
CA HIS A 188 -6.04 -0.05 16.23
C HIS A 188 -4.90 0.92 15.95
N ASN A 189 -5.15 2.19 16.23
CA ASN A 189 -4.16 3.25 16.14
C ASN A 189 -4.26 4.11 17.40
N GLN A 190 -3.20 4.09 18.21
CA GLN A 190 -3.07 4.96 19.37
C GLN A 190 -2.67 6.37 18.93
N ASP A 191 -3.34 7.40 19.45
CA ASP A 191 -2.91 8.78 19.22
C ASP A 191 -1.56 9.00 19.92
N PRO A 192 -0.49 9.43 19.21
CA PRO A 192 0.81 9.71 19.82
C PRO A 192 0.76 10.73 20.95
N LYS A 193 -0.27 11.60 20.98
CA LYS A 193 -0.49 12.56 22.06
C LYS A 193 -0.96 11.91 23.37
N ALA A 194 -1.54 10.71 23.30
CA ALA A 194 -2.03 10.00 24.48
C ALA A 194 -0.90 9.60 25.43
N ARG A 195 0.24 9.17 24.85
CA ARG A 195 1.48 8.83 25.56
C ARG A 195 2.69 9.16 24.67
N PRO A 196 3.26 10.36 24.78
CA PRO A 196 4.42 10.74 23.98
C PRO A 196 5.57 9.73 24.13
N GLY A 197 6.17 9.32 23.01
CA GLY A 197 7.24 8.33 22.98
C GLY A 197 6.77 6.88 23.14
N ILE A 198 5.46 6.59 23.26
CA ILE A 198 4.91 5.23 23.23
C ILE A 198 3.84 5.16 22.15
N THR A 199 3.96 4.20 21.25
CA THR A 199 2.93 3.94 20.25
C THR A 199 2.55 2.47 20.25
N PHE A 200 1.26 2.22 20.10
CA PHE A 200 0.69 0.90 19.91
C PHE A 200 -0.20 0.93 18.68
N ASN A 201 0.08 0.06 17.72
CA ASN A 201 -0.69 -0.09 16.49
C ASN A 201 -0.97 -1.57 16.25
N ALA A 202 -2.15 -1.87 15.75
CA ALA A 202 -2.50 -3.23 15.36
C ALA A 202 -3.24 -3.20 14.03
N THR A 203 -2.82 -4.07 13.11
CA THR A 203 -3.54 -4.38 11.88
C THR A 203 -3.56 -5.89 11.77
N VAL A 204 -4.63 -6.52 12.24
CA VAL A 204 -4.85 -7.96 12.15
C VAL A 204 -5.81 -8.24 11.01
N ASN A 205 -5.45 -9.20 10.18
CA ASN A 205 -6.25 -9.74 9.09
C ASN A 205 -5.85 -11.21 8.96
N ALA A 206 -6.60 -12.07 9.64
CA ALA A 206 -6.32 -13.50 9.79
C ALA A 206 -7.64 -14.28 9.78
N GLY A 207 -7.62 -15.52 9.28
CA GLY A 207 -8.83 -16.32 9.08
C GLY A 207 -8.57 -17.57 8.26
N THR A 208 -9.63 -18.31 7.94
CA THR A 208 -9.54 -19.52 7.12
C THR A 208 -9.24 -19.19 5.66
N ASN A 209 -8.55 -20.12 4.99
CA ASN A 209 -8.14 -19.96 3.59
C ASN A 209 -9.31 -19.87 2.60
N SER A 210 -10.45 -20.48 2.93
CA SER A 210 -11.69 -20.46 2.14
C SER A 210 -12.58 -19.23 2.40
N PHE A 211 -12.34 -18.44 3.46
CA PHE A 211 -13.25 -17.37 3.86
C PHE A 211 -13.50 -16.36 2.74
N ASN A 212 -12.44 -15.82 2.12
CA ASN A 212 -12.60 -14.82 1.05
C ASN A 212 -13.16 -15.43 -0.25
N LYS A 213 -13.10 -16.75 -0.45
CA LYS A 213 -13.73 -17.39 -1.61
C LYS A 213 -15.26 -17.43 -1.47
N LEU A 214 -15.75 -17.70 -0.26
CA LEU A 214 -17.18 -17.90 0.01
C LEU A 214 -17.90 -16.66 0.57
N ASN A 215 -17.17 -15.74 1.20
CA ASN A 215 -17.73 -14.56 1.86
C ASN A 215 -17.37 -13.22 1.19
N ALA A 216 -16.61 -13.21 0.09
CA ALA A 216 -16.18 -11.95 -0.55
C ALA A 216 -17.39 -11.11 -1.00
N GLN A 217 -17.30 -9.80 -0.76
CA GLN A 217 -18.28 -8.83 -1.25
C GLN A 217 -17.84 -8.13 -2.54
N ASN A 218 -16.56 -8.24 -2.89
CA ASN A 218 -16.01 -7.65 -4.10
C ASN A 218 -14.84 -8.49 -4.63
N THR A 219 -14.49 -8.26 -5.89
CA THR A 219 -13.48 -9.04 -6.61
C THR A 219 -12.07 -8.88 -6.05
N GLY A 220 -11.75 -7.73 -5.43
CA GLY A 220 -10.46 -7.50 -4.79
C GLY A 220 -10.25 -8.38 -3.55
N GLN A 221 -11.29 -8.57 -2.74
CA GLN A 221 -11.27 -9.50 -1.61
C GLN A 221 -11.14 -10.95 -2.06
N TYR A 222 -11.88 -11.35 -3.10
CA TYR A 222 -11.82 -12.71 -3.65
C TYR A 222 -10.42 -13.08 -4.18
N LEU A 223 -9.75 -12.13 -4.85
CA LEU A 223 -8.40 -12.31 -5.38
C LEU A 223 -7.29 -12.26 -4.32
N ASN A 224 -7.59 -11.77 -3.13
CA ASN A 224 -6.56 -11.63 -2.11
C ASN A 224 -6.22 -13.00 -1.52
N ASN A 225 -5.04 -13.51 -1.91
CA ASN A 225 -4.53 -14.79 -1.48
C ASN A 225 -3.55 -14.70 -0.29
N THR A 226 -3.26 -13.49 0.20
CA THR A 226 -2.32 -13.29 1.31
C THR A 226 -2.99 -12.54 2.45
N PHE A 227 -3.04 -13.15 3.63
CA PHE A 227 -3.56 -12.50 4.84
C PHE A 227 -2.40 -12.17 5.77
N ALA A 228 -2.14 -10.88 5.95
CA ALA A 228 -1.05 -10.39 6.78
C ALA A 228 -1.59 -9.67 8.02
N SER A 229 -0.94 -9.90 9.16
CA SER A 229 -1.23 -9.22 10.42
C SER A 229 0.06 -8.66 11.02
N ASN A 230 -0.02 -7.48 11.63
CA ASN A 230 1.08 -6.86 12.36
C ASN A 230 0.53 -6.13 13.59
N ILE A 231 0.96 -6.56 14.76
CA ILE A 231 0.75 -5.84 16.02
C ILE A 231 2.10 -5.27 16.43
N SER A 232 2.20 -3.96 16.56
CA SER A 232 3.44 -3.27 16.90
C SER A 232 3.27 -2.43 18.15
N PHE A 233 4.20 -2.63 19.08
CA PHE A 233 4.42 -1.76 20.22
C PHE A 233 5.79 -1.12 20.06
N SER A 234 5.90 0.19 20.23
CA SER A 234 7.20 0.85 20.25
C SER A 234 7.31 1.88 21.35
N LYS A 235 8.51 1.99 21.91
CA LYS A 235 8.87 2.99 22.90
C LYS A 235 10.16 3.68 22.49
N SER A 236 10.11 5.00 22.38
CA SER A 236 11.26 5.85 22.12
C SER A 236 11.81 6.39 23.45
N PHE A 237 13.13 6.36 23.57
CA PHE A 237 13.93 6.94 24.64
C PHE A 237 14.84 8.03 24.03
N LYS A 238 15.47 8.85 24.87
CA LYS A 238 16.47 9.83 24.39
C LYS A 238 17.67 9.16 23.71
N PHE A 239 18.08 8.00 24.20
CA PHE A 239 19.26 7.26 23.74
C PHE A 239 18.96 6.24 22.62
N GLY A 240 17.69 6.00 22.27
CA GLY A 240 17.34 4.96 21.31
C GLY A 240 15.85 4.65 21.26
N ASN A 241 15.48 3.56 20.60
CA ASN A 241 14.11 3.08 20.55
C ASN A 241 14.06 1.56 20.69
N ILE A 242 12.98 1.05 21.24
CA ILE A 242 12.63 -0.37 21.24
C ILE A 242 11.30 -0.55 20.53
N SER A 243 11.20 -1.59 19.71
CA SER A 243 9.95 -2.03 19.11
C SER A 243 9.79 -3.53 19.31
N VAL A 244 8.56 -3.95 19.58
CA VAL A 244 8.15 -5.34 19.71
C VAL A 244 7.01 -5.55 18.75
N ASN A 245 7.18 -6.47 17.81
CA ASN A 245 6.22 -6.76 16.77
C ASN A 245 5.77 -8.22 16.88
N ALA A 246 4.49 -8.45 16.61
CA ALA A 246 3.92 -9.75 16.33
C ALA A 246 3.44 -9.73 14.88
N GLN A 247 4.06 -10.54 14.04
CA GLN A 247 3.78 -10.59 12.62
C GLN A 247 3.19 -11.95 12.27
N HIS A 248 2.20 -11.94 11.38
CA HIS A 248 1.63 -13.15 10.81
C HIS A 248 1.44 -12.92 9.31
N SER A 249 1.77 -13.93 8.52
CA SER A 249 1.53 -13.96 7.08
C SER A 249 1.04 -15.35 6.72
N GLN A 250 -0.08 -15.44 6.01
CA GLN A 250 -0.56 -16.70 5.48
C GLN A 250 -0.92 -16.57 4.00
N ASN A 251 -0.57 -17.59 3.23
CA ASN A 251 -0.88 -17.67 1.81
C ASN A 251 -1.93 -18.78 1.59
N THR A 252 -3.10 -18.41 1.08
CA THR A 252 -4.23 -19.33 0.91
C THR A 252 -4.03 -20.35 -0.23
N GLN A 253 -3.06 -20.13 -1.13
CA GLN A 253 -2.71 -21.08 -2.20
C GLN A 253 -1.74 -22.14 -1.70
N THR A 254 -0.65 -21.74 -1.04
CA THR A 254 0.36 -22.68 -0.51
C THR A 254 -0.03 -23.27 0.84
N LYS A 255 -1.03 -22.68 1.52
CA LYS A 255 -1.49 -23.02 2.87
C LYS A 255 -0.44 -22.83 3.96
N ILE A 256 0.66 -22.16 3.65
CA ILE A 256 1.73 -21.88 4.62
C ILE A 256 1.30 -20.69 5.49
N VAL A 257 1.50 -20.85 6.79
CA VAL A 257 1.30 -19.85 7.84
C VAL A 257 2.65 -19.58 8.49
N ASP A 258 3.09 -18.34 8.39
CA ASP A 258 4.29 -17.80 9.02
C ASP A 258 3.87 -16.89 10.18
N VAL A 259 4.34 -17.20 11.39
CA VAL A 259 4.15 -16.35 12.56
C VAL A 259 5.51 -16.01 13.14
N THR A 260 5.80 -14.71 13.24
CA THR A 260 6.99 -14.19 13.91
C THR A 260 6.57 -13.44 15.16
N LEU A 261 6.76 -14.06 16.33
CA LEU A 261 6.41 -13.48 17.63
C LEU A 261 7.27 -14.11 18.75
N PRO A 262 7.99 -13.30 19.54
CA PRO A 262 8.20 -11.86 19.38
C PRO A 262 9.25 -11.54 18.31
N ALA A 263 9.05 -10.43 17.60
CA ALA A 263 10.08 -9.76 16.82
C ALA A 263 10.47 -8.44 17.53
N VAL A 264 11.55 -8.48 18.29
CA VAL A 264 12.06 -7.33 19.06
C VAL A 264 13.18 -6.65 18.27
N THR A 265 13.12 -5.32 18.14
CA THR A 265 14.20 -4.51 17.58
C THR A 265 14.52 -3.39 18.56
N PHE A 266 15.76 -3.32 19.00
CA PHE A 266 16.29 -2.24 19.83
C PHE A 266 17.40 -1.52 19.08
N ASN A 267 17.24 -0.22 18.90
CA ASN A 267 18.14 0.62 18.13
C ASN A 267 18.65 1.76 19.01
N LEU A 268 19.96 1.79 19.26
CA LEU A 268 20.63 2.90 19.95
C LEU A 268 20.97 4.01 18.95
N ASN A 269 20.68 5.24 19.36
CA ASN A 269 21.09 6.43 18.63
C ASN A 269 22.62 6.48 18.55
N ARG A 270 23.13 7.06 17.46
CA ARG A 270 24.58 7.23 17.27
C ARG A 270 25.15 8.06 18.43
N PHE A 271 26.09 7.48 19.16
CA PHE A 271 26.84 8.19 20.20
C PHE A 271 28.32 8.29 19.81
N PHE A 272 29.04 9.23 20.41
CA PHE A 272 30.43 9.54 20.07
C PHE A 272 31.31 9.29 21.30
N PRO A 273 31.88 8.08 21.46
CA PRO A 273 32.57 7.68 22.69
C PRO A 273 33.74 8.58 23.09
N PHE A 274 34.39 9.20 22.09
CA PHE A 274 35.58 10.02 22.29
C PHE A 274 35.33 11.51 22.10
N LYS A 275 34.07 11.95 21.97
CA LYS A 275 33.75 13.38 21.77
C LYS A 275 34.09 14.15 23.03
N ASN A 276 35.08 15.05 22.93
CA ASN A 276 35.35 16.04 23.96
C ASN A 276 34.77 17.42 23.57
N GLU A 277 33.94 18.01 24.42
CA GLU A 277 33.32 19.32 24.15
C GLU A 277 34.27 20.50 24.38
N THR A 278 35.39 20.29 25.08
CA THR A 278 36.39 21.34 25.33
C THR A 278 37.38 21.53 24.18
N HIS A 279 37.43 20.61 23.22
CA HIS A 279 38.29 20.73 22.04
C HIS A 279 37.76 21.81 21.07
N SER A 280 38.55 22.85 20.83
CA SER A 280 38.22 23.92 19.88
C SER A 280 38.07 23.43 18.44
N LYS A 281 38.79 22.36 18.07
CA LYS A 281 38.70 21.69 16.77
C LYS A 281 38.53 20.19 16.97
N GLN A 282 37.37 19.66 16.57
CA GLN A 282 37.10 18.23 16.65
C GLN A 282 38.04 17.41 15.76
N THR A 283 38.69 16.43 16.36
CA THR A 283 39.53 15.43 15.69
C THR A 283 38.67 14.37 15.00
N TRP A 284 39.32 13.48 14.24
CA TRP A 284 38.61 12.33 13.63
C TRP A 284 38.14 11.32 14.69
N LEU A 285 38.81 11.24 15.84
CA LEU A 285 38.39 10.42 16.99
C LEU A 285 37.14 11.02 17.65
N ASP A 286 37.08 12.34 17.83
CA ASP A 286 35.89 13.03 18.36
C ASP A 286 34.63 12.77 17.50
N LYS A 287 34.82 12.52 16.19
CA LYS A 287 33.75 12.24 15.22
C LYS A 287 33.44 10.75 15.05
N LEU A 288 34.20 9.87 15.71
CA LEU A 288 33.95 8.44 15.68
C LEU A 288 32.61 8.17 16.36
N GLY A 289 31.66 7.73 15.56
CA GLY A 289 30.32 7.41 16.01
C GLY A 289 30.08 5.92 16.01
N VAL A 290 29.37 5.47 17.03
CA VAL A 290 28.97 4.09 17.25
C VAL A 290 27.46 4.02 17.28
N ASN A 291 26.90 3.11 16.50
CA ASN A 291 25.50 2.72 16.51
C ASN A 291 25.39 1.29 17.02
N TYR A 292 24.26 0.92 17.62
CA TYR A 292 24.00 -0.47 18.01
C TYR A 292 22.56 -0.85 17.69
N LEU A 293 22.41 -1.96 16.99
CA LEU A 293 21.14 -2.57 16.62
C LEU A 293 21.09 -3.99 17.19
N LEU A 294 20.07 -4.28 17.98
CA LEU A 294 19.73 -5.61 18.45
C LEU A 294 18.41 -6.00 17.79
N GLU A 295 18.38 -7.14 17.10
CA GLU A 295 17.18 -7.75 16.56
C GLU A 295 17.03 -9.15 17.15
N THR A 296 15.83 -9.50 17.57
CA THR A 296 15.52 -10.83 18.09
C THR A 296 14.21 -11.28 17.48
N LYS A 297 14.18 -12.49 16.93
CA LYS A 297 12.99 -13.04 16.28
C LYS A 297 12.79 -14.49 16.70
N ALA A 298 11.56 -14.82 17.04
CA ALA A 298 11.07 -16.20 17.08
C ALA A 298 10.09 -16.39 15.92
N MET A 299 10.28 -17.42 15.10
CA MET A 299 9.48 -17.66 13.90
C MET A 299 9.03 -19.12 13.83
N LEU A 300 7.75 -19.34 13.54
CA LEU A 300 7.17 -20.62 13.19
C LEU A 300 6.59 -20.54 11.78
N SER A 301 7.04 -21.41 10.88
CA SER A 301 6.53 -21.56 9.52
C SER A 301 6.02 -22.97 9.33
N ARG A 302 4.71 -23.12 9.11
CA ARG A 302 4.05 -24.43 8.92
C ARG A 302 2.82 -24.32 8.05
N VAL A 303 2.42 -25.44 7.45
CA VAL A 303 1.11 -25.56 6.81
C VAL A 303 0.00 -25.41 7.87
N ASP A 304 -1.07 -24.71 7.54
CA ASP A 304 -2.20 -24.39 8.42
C ASP A 304 -2.73 -25.60 9.24
N THR A 305 -2.86 -26.78 8.60
CA THR A 305 -3.32 -28.04 9.22
C THR A 305 -2.38 -28.57 10.31
N PHE A 306 -1.08 -28.25 10.21
CA PHE A 306 -0.05 -28.66 11.15
C PHE A 306 0.33 -27.55 12.13
N PHE A 307 -0.17 -26.33 11.95
CA PHE A 307 0.27 -25.16 12.71
C PHE A 307 -0.03 -25.29 14.22
N LEU A 308 -1.19 -25.82 14.58
CA LEU A 308 -1.62 -26.04 15.97
C LEU A 308 -1.31 -27.45 16.51
N LYS A 309 -0.49 -28.24 15.82
CA LYS A 309 -0.12 -29.58 16.29
C LYS A 309 0.88 -29.50 17.47
N PRO A 310 0.90 -30.49 18.37
CA PRO A 310 1.75 -30.48 19.56
C PRO A 310 3.26 -30.37 19.28
N ASP A 311 3.72 -30.77 18.10
CA ASP A 311 5.12 -30.73 17.66
C ASP A 311 5.54 -29.38 17.04
N SER A 312 4.60 -28.42 16.91
CA SER A 312 4.88 -27.08 16.39
C SER A 312 5.93 -26.29 17.20
N PRO A 313 5.93 -26.31 18.55
CA PRO A 313 6.94 -25.62 19.33
C PRO A 313 8.39 -26.05 19.00
N ASP A 314 8.61 -27.32 18.66
CA ASP A 314 9.94 -27.83 18.31
C ASP A 314 10.47 -27.26 16.99
N LYS A 315 9.55 -26.83 16.11
CA LYS A 315 9.86 -26.19 14.82
C LYS A 315 10.00 -24.67 14.92
N ILE A 316 9.81 -24.08 16.10
CA ILE A 316 10.11 -22.66 16.32
C ILE A 316 11.60 -22.45 16.14
N LYS A 317 11.94 -21.55 15.22
CA LYS A 317 13.29 -21.02 15.07
C LYS A 317 13.39 -19.78 15.95
N PHE A 318 14.53 -19.62 16.61
CA PHE A 318 14.83 -18.43 17.40
C PHE A 318 16.25 -17.96 17.08
N GLY A 319 16.43 -16.66 16.94
CA GLY A 319 17.75 -16.07 16.73
C GLY A 319 17.83 -14.66 17.30
N ILE A 320 19.06 -14.24 17.58
CA ILE A 320 19.41 -12.87 17.96
C ILE A 320 20.49 -12.38 17.00
N HIS A 321 20.31 -11.19 16.44
CA HIS A 321 21.27 -10.50 15.59
C HIS A 321 21.69 -9.19 16.25
N HIS A 322 22.98 -9.00 16.43
CA HIS A 322 23.59 -7.74 16.85
C HIS A 322 24.31 -7.13 15.66
N SER A 323 24.20 -5.81 15.48
CA SER A 323 25.00 -5.03 14.54
C SER A 323 25.52 -3.80 15.25
N LEU A 324 26.83 -3.57 15.13
CA LEU A 324 27.55 -2.45 15.73
C LEU A 324 28.31 -1.69 14.62
N PRO A 325 27.63 -0.81 13.86
CA PRO A 325 28.28 0.06 12.88
C PRO A 325 29.11 1.13 13.58
N ILE A 326 30.39 1.20 13.24
CA ILE A 326 31.36 2.17 13.73
C ILE A 326 31.86 2.95 12.52
N SER A 327 31.80 4.29 12.55
CA SER A 327 32.29 5.11 11.44
C SER A 327 32.80 6.45 11.91
N THR A 328 33.76 7.01 11.18
CA THR A 328 34.17 8.40 11.31
C THR A 328 34.30 9.04 9.93
N ASN A 329 34.36 10.35 9.86
CA ASN A 329 34.68 11.07 8.63
C ASN A 329 35.65 12.23 8.90
N PHE A 330 36.52 12.47 7.93
CA PHE A 330 37.42 13.62 7.94
C PHE A 330 37.85 14.01 6.53
N ASN A 331 38.26 15.27 6.39
CA ASN A 331 38.69 15.80 5.10
C ASN A 331 40.20 15.60 4.92
N LEU A 332 40.59 14.88 3.87
CA LEU A 332 41.95 14.80 3.36
C LEU A 332 42.21 15.99 2.43
N PHE A 333 43.30 16.72 2.65
CA PHE A 333 43.72 17.86 1.84
C PHE A 333 42.63 18.91 1.57
N LYS A 334 41.63 19.04 2.46
CA LYS A 334 40.44 19.91 2.34
C LYS A 334 39.43 19.55 1.23
N TYR A 335 39.81 18.75 0.22
CA TYR A 335 38.97 18.47 -0.96
C TYR A 335 38.30 17.10 -0.97
N PHE A 336 38.87 16.13 -0.26
CA PHE A 336 38.40 14.74 -0.26
C PHE A 336 37.84 14.39 1.09
N THR A 337 36.61 13.89 1.15
CA THR A 337 36.04 13.36 2.39
C THR A 337 36.35 11.87 2.46
N PHE A 338 37.20 11.46 3.40
CA PHE A 338 37.44 10.06 3.69
C PHE A 338 36.55 9.60 4.85
N THR A 339 35.85 8.49 4.65
CA THR A 339 34.93 7.89 5.62
C THR A 339 35.31 6.42 5.82
N PRO A 340 36.19 6.11 6.79
CA PRO A 340 36.41 4.75 7.23
C PRO A 340 35.24 4.29 8.10
N ALA A 341 34.84 3.03 7.90
CA ALA A 341 33.76 2.41 8.66
C ALA A 341 34.01 0.92 8.86
N MET A 342 33.49 0.37 9.96
CA MET A 342 33.52 -1.05 10.28
C MET A 342 32.14 -1.43 10.79
N ASN A 343 31.56 -2.52 10.30
CA ASN A 343 30.37 -3.11 10.88
C ASN A 343 30.71 -4.46 11.46
N LEU A 344 30.51 -4.61 12.77
CA LEU A 344 30.62 -5.86 13.49
C LEU A 344 29.21 -6.44 13.68
N SER A 345 29.04 -7.70 13.32
CA SER A 345 27.78 -8.43 13.48
C SER A 345 28.00 -9.68 14.32
N ALA A 346 27.00 -10.03 15.12
CA ALA A 346 26.98 -11.28 15.87
C ALA A 346 25.60 -11.93 15.78
N PHE A 347 25.57 -13.21 15.43
CA PHE A 347 24.36 -14.02 15.31
C PHE A 347 24.37 -15.05 16.42
N ASN A 348 23.34 -15.08 17.27
CA ASN A 348 23.20 -16.07 18.33
C ASN A 348 22.02 -16.99 18.05
N TYR A 349 22.24 -18.28 18.26
CA TYR A 349 21.25 -19.33 18.07
C TYR A 349 21.25 -20.27 19.27
N ILE A 350 20.07 -20.81 19.59
CA ILE A 350 19.88 -21.84 20.64
C ILE A 350 19.79 -23.26 20.07
N LYS A 351 19.73 -23.37 18.74
CA LYS A 351 19.71 -24.62 17.99
C LYS A 351 20.67 -24.49 16.81
N THR A 352 21.51 -25.50 16.60
CA THR A 352 22.37 -25.62 15.42
C THR A 352 22.16 -26.97 14.76
N GLU A 353 22.59 -27.11 13.52
CA GLU A 353 22.54 -28.40 12.82
C GLU A 353 23.93 -29.01 12.75
N GLU A 354 23.98 -30.33 12.96
CA GLU A 354 25.16 -31.14 12.72
C GLU A 354 24.80 -32.27 11.77
N ASP A 355 25.57 -32.38 10.70
CA ASP A 355 25.49 -33.52 9.81
C ASP A 355 26.55 -34.53 10.15
N ARG A 356 26.14 -35.80 10.11
CA ARG A 356 27.02 -36.95 10.22
C ARG A 356 26.77 -37.91 9.05
N TRP A 357 27.82 -38.61 8.66
CA TRP A 357 27.69 -39.75 7.77
C TRP A 357 27.27 -40.96 8.58
N ASP A 358 26.14 -41.56 8.23
CA ASP A 358 25.69 -42.82 8.81
C ASP A 358 26.16 -43.97 7.92
N SER A 359 27.20 -44.67 8.36
CA SER A 359 27.79 -45.79 7.63
C SER A 359 26.86 -47.01 7.53
N ALA A 360 25.84 -47.14 8.39
CA ALA A 360 24.86 -48.23 8.31
C ALA A 360 23.77 -47.92 7.27
N LEU A 361 23.37 -46.66 7.15
CA LEU A 361 22.35 -46.20 6.20
C LEU A 361 22.93 -45.70 4.87
N ASN A 362 24.26 -45.66 4.72
CA ASN A 362 25.00 -45.11 3.57
C ASN A 362 24.47 -43.73 3.13
N LYS A 363 24.14 -42.87 4.11
CA LYS A 363 23.57 -41.55 3.84
C LYS A 363 23.98 -40.51 4.86
N ARG A 364 23.97 -39.25 4.42
CA ARG A 364 24.07 -38.08 5.30
C ARG A 364 22.80 -37.95 6.14
N VAL A 365 22.97 -37.86 7.46
CA VAL A 365 21.90 -37.60 8.43
C VAL A 365 22.15 -36.25 9.09
N THR A 366 21.10 -35.44 9.20
CA THR A 366 21.14 -34.12 9.86
C THR A 366 20.45 -34.21 11.21
N ASP A 367 21.19 -33.88 12.27
CA ASP A 367 20.69 -33.79 13.62
C ASP A 367 20.60 -32.32 14.07
N THR A 368 19.57 -31.99 14.84
CA THR A 368 19.42 -30.66 15.46
C THR A 368 19.95 -30.72 16.88
N LEU A 369 21.01 -29.97 17.16
CA LEU A 369 21.62 -29.86 18.47
C LEU A 369 21.06 -28.65 19.21
N ASN A 370 20.61 -28.85 20.45
CA ASN A 370 20.24 -27.77 21.35
C ASN A 370 21.51 -27.23 22.04
N GLY A 371 21.75 -25.93 21.94
CA GLY A 371 22.91 -25.28 22.54
C GLY A 371 23.07 -23.84 22.07
N PHE A 372 23.56 -22.98 22.95
CA PHE A 372 23.84 -21.58 22.60
C PHE A 372 25.14 -21.50 21.78
N LYS A 373 25.05 -20.97 20.57
CA LYS A 373 26.19 -20.74 19.68
C LYS A 373 26.13 -19.34 19.09
N THR A 374 27.29 -18.69 19.05
CA THR A 374 27.47 -17.34 18.50
C THR A 374 28.32 -17.42 17.24
N ALA A 375 27.92 -16.70 16.21
CA ALA A 375 28.68 -16.50 14.99
C ALA A 375 28.97 -15.02 14.78
N PHE A 376 30.23 -14.63 14.75
CA PHE A 376 30.64 -13.26 14.44
C PHE A 376 30.78 -13.09 12.92
N ASP A 377 30.52 -11.88 12.40
CA ASP A 377 30.84 -11.45 11.04
C ASP A 377 31.32 -10.00 11.10
N MET A 378 32.15 -9.59 10.15
CA MET A 378 32.72 -8.25 10.10
C MET A 378 32.89 -7.79 8.66
N ASN A 379 32.60 -6.52 8.40
CA ASN A 379 33.09 -5.85 7.20
C ASN A 379 33.81 -4.56 7.59
N VAL A 380 34.88 -4.27 6.87
CA VAL A 380 35.66 -3.03 7.00
C VAL A 380 35.59 -2.32 5.67
N SER A 381 35.38 -1.01 5.69
CA SER A 381 35.26 -0.21 4.50
C SER A 381 35.94 1.15 4.64
N GLY A 382 36.37 1.68 3.51
CA GLY A 382 36.87 3.05 3.39
C GLY A 382 36.31 3.67 2.13
N SER A 383 35.68 4.84 2.24
CA SER A 383 35.17 5.57 1.07
C SER A 383 35.75 6.97 0.98
N ILE A 384 36.15 7.35 -0.23
CA ILE A 384 36.62 8.69 -0.57
C ILE A 384 35.62 9.28 -1.57
N ASN A 385 35.13 10.48 -1.28
CA ASN A 385 34.36 11.26 -2.24
C ASN A 385 34.84 12.70 -2.31
N THR A 386 34.58 13.36 -3.45
CA THR A 386 34.78 14.79 -3.62
C THR A 386 33.63 15.39 -4.42
N LYS A 387 33.53 16.72 -4.44
CA LYS A 387 32.49 17.48 -5.13
C LYS A 387 33.14 18.45 -6.09
N ILE A 388 32.93 18.23 -7.39
CA ILE A 388 33.50 19.04 -8.47
C ILE A 388 32.37 19.84 -9.11
N TYR A 389 32.59 21.15 -9.26
CA TYR A 389 31.64 22.08 -9.89
C TYR A 389 32.23 22.64 -11.18
N GLY A 390 31.63 22.31 -12.32
CA GLY A 390 31.93 22.90 -13.62
C GLY A 390 30.86 23.92 -14.01
N ASN A 391 31.26 25.12 -14.42
CA ASN A 391 30.35 26.16 -14.91
C ASN A 391 30.76 26.56 -16.34
N TYR A 392 29.88 26.30 -17.30
CA TYR A 392 30.07 26.71 -18.69
C TYR A 392 29.14 27.88 -19.00
N PHE A 393 29.71 29.05 -19.28
CA PHE A 393 28.95 30.26 -19.59
C PHE A 393 28.79 30.43 -21.10
N PHE A 394 27.58 30.81 -21.52
CA PHE A 394 27.24 31.01 -22.92
C PHE A 394 26.92 32.49 -23.17
N LYS A 395 27.44 33.02 -24.29
CA LYS A 395 27.17 34.39 -24.75
C LYS A 395 25.82 34.55 -25.47
N GLY A 396 25.04 33.47 -25.62
CA GLY A 396 23.77 33.46 -26.36
C GLY A 396 22.62 34.20 -25.66
N LYS A 397 21.58 34.58 -26.41
CA LYS A 397 20.43 35.37 -25.88
C LYS A 397 19.59 34.61 -24.84
N HIS A 398 19.42 33.29 -24.99
CA HIS A 398 18.50 32.49 -24.16
C HIS A 398 19.19 31.62 -23.12
N LEU A 399 20.31 30.97 -23.44
CA LEU A 399 21.07 30.14 -22.51
C LEU A 399 22.20 30.98 -21.91
N LYS A 400 22.24 31.13 -20.57
CA LYS A 400 23.29 31.87 -19.87
C LYS A 400 24.42 30.97 -19.41
N GLN A 401 24.08 29.82 -18.83
CA GLN A 401 25.03 28.96 -18.15
C GLN A 401 24.52 27.52 -18.12
N ILE A 402 25.42 26.55 -18.32
CA ILE A 402 25.22 25.17 -17.91
C ILE A 402 26.17 24.89 -16.75
N ARG A 403 25.62 24.41 -15.64
CA ARG A 403 26.36 23.95 -14.47
C ARG A 403 26.35 22.43 -14.46
N HIS A 404 27.53 21.85 -14.39
CA HIS A 404 27.76 20.43 -14.16
C HIS A 404 28.26 20.23 -12.73
N PHE A 405 27.52 19.45 -11.97
CA PHE A 405 27.89 19.06 -10.62
C PHE A 405 28.22 17.56 -10.61
N LEU A 406 29.46 17.25 -10.27
CA LEU A 406 30.03 15.91 -10.35
C LEU A 406 30.45 15.45 -8.96
N ILE A 407 30.04 14.25 -8.56
CA ILE A 407 30.41 13.62 -7.29
C ILE A 407 31.04 12.25 -7.58
N PRO A 408 32.36 12.18 -7.82
CA PRO A 408 33.06 10.91 -7.86
C PRO A 408 33.19 10.34 -6.44
N THR A 409 32.93 9.05 -6.31
CA THR A 409 33.09 8.28 -5.07
C THR A 409 33.84 6.99 -5.39
N VAL A 410 34.87 6.69 -4.61
CA VAL A 410 35.59 5.40 -4.65
C VAL A 410 35.48 4.78 -3.27
N SER A 411 35.08 3.52 -3.18
CA SER A 411 34.90 2.81 -1.92
C SER A 411 35.53 1.44 -1.99
N PHE A 412 36.34 1.11 -0.99
CA PHE A 412 36.86 -0.24 -0.79
C PHE A 412 36.12 -0.90 0.37
N VAL A 413 35.64 -2.13 0.17
CA VAL A 413 35.00 -2.96 1.19
C VAL A 413 35.74 -4.28 1.27
N TYR A 414 36.25 -4.59 2.44
CA TYR A 414 36.90 -5.85 2.75
C TYR A 414 36.04 -6.67 3.69
N ARG A 415 35.88 -7.94 3.33
CA ARG A 415 35.21 -8.94 4.15
C ARG A 415 36.10 -10.17 4.29
N PRO A 416 36.48 -10.56 5.51
CA PRO A 416 37.27 -11.76 5.75
C PRO A 416 36.44 -13.02 5.47
N ASP A 417 37.12 -14.14 5.18
CA ASP A 417 36.44 -15.43 5.09
C ASP A 417 36.17 -15.98 6.49
N MET A 418 34.90 -16.26 6.76
CA MET A 418 34.43 -16.76 8.06
C MET A 418 34.35 -18.30 8.09
N THR A 419 34.90 -18.97 7.06
CA THR A 419 34.89 -20.44 6.97
C THR A 419 36.12 -21.14 7.56
N ILE A 420 36.97 -20.36 8.25
CA ILE A 420 38.17 -20.82 8.96
C ILE A 420 37.80 -21.91 9.99
N LYS A 421 38.54 -23.02 10.00
CA LYS A 421 38.18 -24.23 10.79
C LYS A 421 38.14 -23.95 12.29
N GLU A 422 39.03 -23.09 12.77
CA GLU A 422 39.17 -22.66 14.17
C GLU A 422 37.94 -21.93 14.70
N LEU A 423 37.14 -21.29 13.82
CA LEU A 423 35.90 -20.62 14.20
C LEU A 423 34.74 -21.62 14.41
N GLY A 424 34.83 -22.82 13.83
CA GLY A 424 33.82 -23.88 13.98
C GLY A 424 32.44 -23.57 13.36
N TYR A 425 32.29 -22.49 12.59
CA TYR A 425 31.01 -22.13 11.95
C TYR A 425 30.67 -23.02 10.75
N TYR A 426 31.68 -23.62 10.15
CA TYR A 426 31.57 -24.54 9.02
C TYR A 426 32.23 -25.87 9.36
N LYS A 427 31.56 -26.96 8.96
CA LYS A 427 32.06 -28.33 9.08
C LYS A 427 32.04 -28.99 7.71
N GLU A 428 32.82 -30.06 7.57
CA GLU A 428 32.83 -30.91 6.38
C GLU A 428 32.17 -32.24 6.73
N VAL A 429 31.35 -32.76 5.82
CA VAL A 429 30.71 -34.07 5.96
C VAL A 429 30.76 -34.82 4.64
N GLN A 430 30.95 -36.13 4.71
CA GLN A 430 30.82 -37.00 3.56
C GLN A 430 29.38 -36.99 3.04
N ILE A 431 29.20 -36.87 1.72
CA ILE A 431 27.89 -36.78 1.08
C ILE A 431 27.51 -38.03 0.29
N ASP A 432 28.46 -38.86 -0.09
CA ASP A 432 28.22 -40.07 -0.86
C ASP A 432 29.13 -41.22 -0.45
N THR A 433 28.83 -42.41 -0.97
CA THR A 433 29.62 -43.64 -0.77
C THR A 433 30.99 -43.59 -1.43
N PHE A 434 31.24 -42.64 -2.34
CA PHE A 434 32.53 -42.44 -3.02
C PHE A 434 33.53 -41.64 -2.16
N GLY A 435 33.11 -41.13 -1.00
CA GLY A 435 33.96 -40.39 -0.08
C GLY A 435 34.01 -38.89 -0.37
N ASN A 436 33.17 -38.38 -1.29
CA ASN A 436 33.12 -36.95 -1.56
C ASN A 436 32.61 -36.21 -0.32
N SER A 437 33.25 -35.08 -0.01
CA SER A 437 32.92 -34.27 1.16
C SER A 437 32.35 -32.91 0.76
N GLN A 438 31.39 -32.42 1.53
CA GLN A 438 30.78 -31.10 1.33
C GLN A 438 30.90 -30.27 2.61
N LYS A 439 31.34 -29.03 2.46
CA LYS A 439 31.34 -28.03 3.52
C LYS A 439 29.94 -27.48 3.74
N TYR A 440 29.50 -27.39 4.99
CA TYR A 440 28.20 -26.83 5.38
C TYR A 440 28.32 -25.93 6.60
N SER A 441 27.42 -24.95 6.73
CA SER A 441 27.34 -24.12 7.93
C SER A 441 26.41 -24.76 8.95
N ILE A 442 26.84 -24.79 10.22
CA ILE A 442 26.02 -25.25 11.35
C ILE A 442 24.82 -24.32 11.63
N PHE A 443 24.79 -23.12 11.01
CA PHE A 443 23.75 -22.10 11.16
C PHE A 443 22.79 -22.02 9.97
N ARG A 444 22.87 -22.94 8.99
CA ARG A 444 22.10 -22.86 7.73
C ARG A 444 20.57 -22.78 7.90
N ASN A 445 20.05 -23.27 9.02
CA ASN A 445 18.61 -23.25 9.33
C ASN A 445 18.22 -22.12 10.31
N GLY A 446 19.19 -21.31 10.75
CA GLY A 446 18.98 -20.14 11.61
C GLY A 446 18.26 -19.00 10.89
N ILE A 447 17.43 -18.24 11.62
CA ILE A 447 16.59 -17.16 11.05
C ILE A 447 17.39 -16.09 10.31
N TYR A 448 18.57 -15.72 10.82
CA TYR A 448 19.43 -14.70 10.23
C TYR A 448 20.52 -15.30 9.32
N GLY A 449 20.52 -16.62 9.13
CA GLY A 449 21.63 -17.34 8.53
C GLY A 449 22.90 -17.30 9.38
N GLY A 450 24.01 -17.74 8.79
CA GLY A 450 25.35 -17.62 9.37
C GLY A 450 26.21 -16.61 8.60
N PRO A 451 27.41 -16.31 9.11
CA PRO A 451 28.43 -15.61 8.34
C PRO A 451 28.64 -16.36 7.03
N SER A 452 28.51 -15.67 5.89
CA SER A 452 28.61 -16.35 4.60
C SER A 452 30.04 -16.78 4.30
N SER A 453 30.16 -17.74 3.39
CA SER A 453 31.44 -18.26 2.94
C SER A 453 32.14 -17.32 1.96
N GLY A 454 33.47 -17.29 2.03
CA GLY A 454 34.32 -16.61 1.06
C GLY A 454 34.84 -15.26 1.56
N ARG A 455 35.98 -14.88 1.00
CA ARG A 455 36.63 -13.59 1.20
C ARG A 455 36.21 -12.65 0.08
N SER A 456 35.95 -11.38 0.37
CA SER A 456 35.74 -10.36 -0.67
C SER A 456 36.56 -9.11 -0.41
N GLY A 457 37.02 -8.48 -1.50
CA GLY A 457 37.80 -7.24 -1.48
C GLY A 457 37.33 -6.37 -2.62
N LEU A 458 36.17 -5.73 -2.44
CA LEU A 458 35.50 -5.00 -3.50
C LEU A 458 35.92 -3.54 -3.52
N LEU A 459 36.55 -3.10 -4.60
CA LEU A 459 36.75 -1.70 -4.93
C LEU A 459 35.66 -1.24 -5.88
N SER A 460 34.73 -0.44 -5.40
CA SER A 460 33.66 0.16 -6.19
C SER A 460 33.97 1.60 -6.53
N PHE A 461 33.48 2.04 -7.69
CA PHE A 461 33.42 3.45 -8.05
C PHE A 461 31.97 3.83 -8.36
N ASN A 462 31.65 5.08 -8.11
CA ASN A 462 30.38 5.68 -8.47
C ASN A 462 30.59 7.13 -8.90
N LEU A 463 30.10 7.48 -10.07
CA LEU A 463 30.18 8.80 -10.66
C LEU A 463 28.77 9.37 -10.80
N ASN A 464 28.41 10.27 -9.88
CA ASN A 464 27.13 10.96 -9.92
C ASN A 464 27.24 12.29 -10.66
N ASN A 465 26.37 12.48 -11.65
CA ASN A 465 26.33 13.68 -12.50
C ASN A 465 24.97 14.38 -12.38
N ASN A 466 25.00 15.68 -12.14
CA ASN A 466 23.81 16.54 -12.17
C ASN A 466 24.06 17.70 -13.13
N LEU A 467 23.12 17.99 -14.03
CA LEU A 467 23.23 19.08 -15.00
C LEU A 467 22.06 20.05 -14.86
N GLU A 468 22.40 21.32 -14.71
CA GLU A 468 21.44 22.41 -14.56
C GLU A 468 21.76 23.53 -15.56
N ALA A 469 20.73 24.11 -16.17
CA ALA A 469 20.85 25.28 -17.02
C ALA A 469 20.24 26.52 -16.36
N LYS A 470 20.83 27.68 -16.60
CA LYS A 470 20.20 28.99 -16.37
C LYS A 470 19.79 29.57 -17.72
N ILE A 471 18.48 29.79 -17.88
CA ILE A 471 17.88 30.34 -19.09
C ILE A 471 17.42 31.76 -18.80
N ARG A 472 17.80 32.72 -19.65
CA ARG A 472 17.36 34.11 -19.58
C ARG A 472 15.93 34.21 -20.08
N LYS A 473 15.04 34.76 -19.26
CA LYS A 473 13.66 35.05 -19.63
C LYS A 473 13.44 36.56 -19.59
N LYS A 474 12.93 37.12 -20.68
CA LYS A 474 12.52 38.53 -20.72
C LYS A 474 11.35 38.74 -19.75
N SER A 475 11.45 39.78 -18.94
CA SER A 475 10.45 40.27 -17.99
C SER A 475 10.24 41.77 -18.24
N ASP A 476 9.18 42.33 -17.67
CA ASP A 476 8.79 43.73 -17.92
C ASP A 476 9.86 44.74 -17.45
N THR A 477 10.74 44.37 -16.51
CA THR A 477 11.84 45.20 -15.99
C THR A 477 13.25 44.78 -16.46
N GLY A 478 13.37 43.82 -17.39
CA GLY A 478 14.67 43.35 -17.89
C GLY A 478 14.73 41.84 -18.17
N PHE A 479 15.83 41.19 -17.82
CA PHE A 479 16.00 39.73 -17.95
C PHE A 479 16.08 39.06 -16.58
N VAL A 480 15.25 38.04 -16.36
CA VAL A 480 15.30 37.18 -15.18
C VAL A 480 15.87 35.82 -15.56
N ASP A 481 16.87 35.36 -14.81
CA ASP A 481 17.42 34.02 -14.99
C ASP A 481 16.51 32.98 -14.34
N LYS A 482 16.04 32.02 -15.13
CA LYS A 482 15.30 30.85 -14.66
C LYS A 482 16.21 29.63 -14.66
N LYS A 483 16.34 28.99 -13.50
CA LYS A 483 17.01 27.69 -13.37
C LYS A 483 16.11 26.57 -13.90
N VAL A 484 16.67 25.71 -14.76
CA VAL A 484 16.02 24.52 -15.32
C VAL A 484 16.97 23.33 -15.11
N VAL A 485 16.45 22.24 -14.56
CA VAL A 485 17.24 21.01 -14.39
C VAL A 485 17.18 20.24 -15.70
N LEU A 486 18.34 19.93 -16.28
CA LEU A 486 18.45 19.14 -17.51
C LEU A 486 18.62 17.65 -17.20
N LEU A 487 19.35 17.35 -16.11
CA LEU A 487 19.60 16.01 -15.62
C LEU A 487 19.63 16.08 -14.10
N GLN A 488 18.65 15.47 -13.44
CA GLN A 488 18.57 15.49 -11.98
C GLN A 488 19.64 14.61 -11.37
N ASN A 489 19.90 13.45 -11.99
CA ASN A 489 20.99 12.56 -11.62
C ASN A 489 21.29 11.61 -12.78
N LEU A 490 22.57 11.38 -13.05
CA LEU A 490 23.07 10.29 -13.87
C LEU A 490 24.25 9.65 -13.14
N SER A 491 24.01 8.45 -12.61
CA SER A 491 24.99 7.66 -11.89
C SER A 491 25.57 6.59 -12.81
N LEU A 492 26.90 6.54 -12.90
CA LEU A 492 27.62 5.40 -13.46
C LEU A 492 28.37 4.73 -12.31
N SER A 493 28.14 3.44 -12.10
CA SER A 493 28.84 2.67 -11.07
C SER A 493 29.31 1.31 -11.56
N GLY A 494 30.31 0.80 -10.89
CA GLY A 494 30.89 -0.53 -11.11
C GLY A 494 31.86 -0.85 -9.99
N GLY A 495 32.47 -2.02 -10.04
CA GLY A 495 33.47 -2.42 -9.07
C GLY A 495 34.31 -3.58 -9.52
N TYR A 496 35.40 -3.79 -8.80
CA TYR A 496 36.36 -4.85 -9.04
C TYR A 496 36.61 -5.59 -7.72
N ASP A 497 36.39 -6.90 -7.69
CA ASP A 497 36.70 -7.76 -6.55
C ASP A 497 38.09 -8.39 -6.70
N PHE A 498 38.99 -8.02 -5.79
CA PHE A 498 40.37 -8.53 -5.77
C PHE A 498 40.49 -9.95 -5.22
N MET A 499 39.44 -10.50 -4.59
CA MET A 499 39.52 -11.76 -3.86
C MET A 499 38.88 -12.95 -4.60
N VAL A 500 38.17 -12.71 -5.70
CA VAL A 500 37.56 -13.76 -6.53
C VAL A 500 38.47 -14.08 -7.72
N THR A 501 38.51 -15.34 -8.17
CA THR A 501 39.35 -15.78 -9.30
C THR A 501 38.69 -15.66 -10.67
N THR A 502 37.36 -15.61 -10.71
CA THR A 502 36.55 -15.48 -11.92
C THR A 502 35.57 -14.33 -11.79
N PHE A 503 35.33 -13.59 -12.87
CA PHE A 503 34.36 -12.50 -12.89
C PHE A 503 34.68 -11.36 -11.91
N ASN A 504 35.96 -11.03 -11.78
CA ASN A 504 36.45 -9.98 -10.88
C ASN A 504 35.80 -8.62 -11.13
N LEU A 505 35.45 -8.27 -12.37
CA LEU A 505 34.76 -7.02 -12.68
C LEU A 505 33.25 -7.18 -12.54
N SER A 506 32.60 -6.34 -11.73
CA SER A 506 31.15 -6.35 -11.63
C SER A 506 30.51 -5.81 -12.90
N ASN A 507 29.21 -6.06 -13.08
CA ASN A 507 28.44 -5.35 -14.08
C ASN A 507 28.53 -3.84 -13.84
N LEU A 508 28.60 -3.08 -14.93
CA LEU A 508 28.51 -1.63 -14.92
C LEU A 508 27.04 -1.24 -14.91
N SER A 509 26.63 -0.41 -13.95
CA SER A 509 25.27 0.08 -13.87
C SER A 509 25.22 1.56 -14.22
N LEU A 510 24.27 1.90 -15.10
CA LEU A 510 23.94 3.25 -15.48
C LEU A 510 22.52 3.53 -14.98
N SER A 511 22.32 4.58 -14.21
CA SER A 511 20.98 5.01 -13.81
C SER A 511 20.85 6.51 -14.03
N GLY A 512 19.71 6.93 -14.55
CA GLY A 512 19.45 8.29 -14.98
C GLY A 512 18.04 8.71 -14.60
N ARG A 513 17.92 9.90 -14.02
CA ARG A 513 16.65 10.55 -13.79
C ARG A 513 16.69 11.96 -14.35
N THR A 514 15.66 12.30 -15.11
CA THR A 514 15.44 13.68 -15.52
C THR A 514 13.96 14.03 -15.55
N LYS A 515 13.69 15.33 -15.47
CA LYS A 515 12.35 15.87 -15.64
C LYS A 515 12.28 16.55 -16.98
N ILE A 516 11.61 15.91 -17.94
CA ILE A 516 11.33 16.50 -19.23
C ILE A 516 10.19 17.50 -19.01
N TRP A 517 10.47 18.77 -19.25
CA TRP A 517 9.53 19.87 -19.00
C TRP A 517 9.10 19.95 -17.53
N LYS A 518 7.80 20.15 -17.24
CA LYS A 518 7.32 20.45 -15.89
C LYS A 518 6.80 19.25 -15.11
N ASN A 519 6.26 18.21 -15.76
CA ASN A 519 5.60 17.08 -15.08
C ASN A 519 5.89 15.71 -15.72
N ILE A 520 6.83 15.60 -16.66
CA ILE A 520 7.20 14.31 -17.25
C ILE A 520 8.49 13.86 -16.56
N ASP A 521 8.39 12.91 -15.66
CA ASP A 521 9.53 12.27 -15.00
C ASP A 521 9.98 11.08 -15.86
N LEU A 522 11.21 11.13 -16.36
CA LEU A 522 11.88 10.05 -17.06
C LEU A 522 12.89 9.40 -16.11
N LEU A 523 12.75 8.09 -15.94
CA LEU A 523 13.72 7.23 -15.26
C LEU A 523 14.25 6.24 -16.29
N ALA A 524 15.57 6.12 -16.36
CA ALA A 524 16.25 5.17 -17.20
C ALA A 524 17.29 4.42 -16.39
N SER A 525 17.44 3.12 -16.62
CA SER A 525 18.53 2.33 -16.06
C SER A 525 19.02 1.31 -17.08
N GLY A 526 20.30 0.96 -16.98
CA GLY A 526 20.96 0.00 -17.83
C GLY A 526 22.04 -0.74 -17.06
N THR A 527 22.20 -2.03 -17.35
CA THR A 527 23.24 -2.89 -16.77
C THR A 527 24.05 -3.49 -17.90
N PHE A 528 25.36 -3.31 -17.84
CA PHE A 528 26.31 -3.80 -18.83
C PHE A 528 27.23 -4.83 -18.19
N ASP A 529 27.27 -6.04 -18.76
CA ASP A 529 28.14 -7.13 -18.32
C ASP A 529 29.46 -7.06 -19.11
N PRO A 530 30.61 -6.88 -18.46
CA PRO A 530 31.89 -6.78 -19.17
C PRO A 530 32.36 -8.13 -19.77
N TYR A 531 31.69 -9.23 -19.44
CA TYR A 531 32.06 -10.58 -19.90
C TYR A 531 31.18 -11.08 -21.05
N SER A 532 31.76 -11.98 -21.85
CA SER A 532 31.11 -12.62 -22.98
C SER A 532 30.28 -13.84 -22.58
N ILE A 533 29.51 -14.35 -23.55
CA ILE A 533 28.72 -15.58 -23.44
C ILE A 533 29.30 -16.61 -24.41
N SER A 534 29.40 -17.86 -23.96
CA SER A 534 29.78 -19.01 -24.77
C SER A 534 28.81 -19.20 -25.93
N PRO A 535 29.27 -19.20 -27.20
CA PRO A 535 28.42 -19.48 -28.35
C PRO A 535 27.76 -20.87 -28.33
N THR A 536 28.36 -21.84 -27.65
CA THR A 536 27.90 -23.24 -27.61
C THR A 536 26.91 -23.50 -26.46
N ASP A 537 27.28 -23.10 -25.25
CA ASP A 537 26.56 -23.53 -24.04
C ASP A 537 25.62 -22.46 -23.48
N SER A 538 25.59 -21.28 -24.10
CA SER A 538 24.80 -20.13 -23.62
C SER A 538 25.12 -19.71 -22.19
N ILE A 539 26.31 -20.02 -21.70
CA ILE A 539 26.78 -19.67 -20.35
C ILE A 539 27.70 -18.44 -20.40
N ARG A 540 27.66 -17.62 -19.34
CA ARG A 540 28.61 -16.53 -19.16
C ARG A 540 30.03 -17.09 -18.99
N GLN A 541 31.01 -16.57 -19.72
CA GLN A 541 32.40 -17.02 -19.69
C GLN A 541 33.31 -15.93 -19.11
N ASN A 542 34.39 -16.32 -18.42
CA ASN A 542 35.37 -15.39 -17.86
C ASN A 542 36.31 -14.80 -18.95
N VAL A 543 35.74 -14.37 -20.07
CA VAL A 543 36.42 -13.72 -21.18
C VAL A 543 35.78 -12.35 -21.37
N PHE A 544 36.59 -11.29 -21.45
CA PHE A 544 36.05 -9.95 -21.64
C PHE A 544 35.38 -9.82 -23.00
N GLN A 545 34.21 -9.16 -23.01
CA GLN A 545 33.45 -8.87 -24.23
C GLN A 545 34.30 -8.13 -25.27
N TRP A 546 35.19 -7.26 -24.80
CA TRP A 546 36.16 -6.53 -25.63
C TRP A 546 36.99 -7.47 -26.50
N ASN A 547 37.44 -8.61 -25.96
CA ASN A 547 38.29 -9.55 -26.68
C ASN A 547 37.54 -10.35 -27.76
N VAL A 548 36.21 -10.40 -27.69
CA VAL A 548 35.37 -11.15 -28.63
C VAL A 548 34.95 -10.30 -29.82
N ASN A 549 34.51 -9.06 -29.58
CA ASN A 549 33.97 -8.20 -30.65
C ASN A 549 34.26 -6.70 -30.46
N ASN A 550 35.29 -6.33 -29.71
CA ASN A 550 35.68 -4.93 -29.43
C ASN A 550 34.59 -4.08 -28.76
N ASN A 551 33.53 -4.69 -28.22
CA ASN A 551 32.53 -3.97 -27.43
C ASN A 551 32.97 -3.92 -25.95
N PRO A 552 32.93 -2.76 -25.28
CA PRO A 552 33.45 -2.61 -23.92
C PRO A 552 32.68 -3.44 -22.89
N ALA A 553 31.38 -3.64 -23.11
CA ALA A 553 30.53 -4.49 -22.30
C ALA A 553 29.25 -4.82 -23.07
N ARG A 554 28.61 -5.91 -22.69
CA ARG A 554 27.34 -6.39 -23.25
C ARG A 554 26.17 -5.79 -22.49
N PHE A 555 25.22 -5.17 -23.18
CA PHE A 555 23.99 -4.69 -22.55
C PHE A 555 23.11 -5.88 -22.12
N SER A 556 22.94 -6.07 -20.81
CA SER A 556 22.29 -7.24 -20.21
C SER A 556 20.86 -6.97 -19.78
N ALA A 557 20.55 -5.74 -19.35
CA ALA A 557 19.21 -5.36 -18.94
C ALA A 557 19.08 -3.83 -18.96
N GLY A 558 17.85 -3.35 -19.13
CA GLY A 558 17.54 -1.95 -18.91
C GLY A 558 16.06 -1.69 -18.74
N ASN A 559 15.77 -0.54 -18.14
CA ASN A 559 14.41 -0.08 -17.94
C ASN A 559 14.30 1.40 -18.32
N ILE A 560 13.22 1.75 -19.00
CA ILE A 560 12.80 3.12 -19.25
C ILE A 560 11.37 3.25 -18.71
N ALA A 561 11.21 4.08 -17.69
CA ALA A 561 9.91 4.42 -17.12
C ALA A 561 9.64 5.92 -17.30
N ILE A 562 8.49 6.25 -17.87
CA ILE A 562 8.02 7.61 -18.04
C ILE A 562 6.73 7.75 -17.26
N ASN A 563 6.72 8.67 -16.30
CA ASN A 563 5.53 9.00 -15.54
C ASN A 563 5.15 10.46 -15.77
N THR A 564 3.89 10.70 -16.08
CA THR A 564 3.36 12.06 -16.24
C THR A 564 1.95 12.18 -15.69
N ALA A 565 1.70 13.29 -15.00
CA ALA A 565 0.40 13.67 -14.50
C ALA A 565 0.00 15.00 -15.14
N PHE A 566 -1.03 14.95 -15.97
CA PHE A 566 -1.62 16.10 -16.63
C PHE A 566 -2.88 16.51 -15.87
N SER A 567 -2.97 17.78 -15.50
CA SER A 567 -4.14 18.31 -14.80
C SER A 567 -4.46 19.71 -15.28
N ASN A 568 -5.70 20.14 -15.02
CA ASN A 568 -6.17 21.47 -15.42
C ASN A 568 -5.25 22.62 -14.93
N SER A 569 -4.73 22.51 -13.69
CA SER A 569 -3.80 23.49 -13.10
C SER A 569 -2.48 23.66 -13.87
N MET A 570 -2.13 22.71 -14.74
CA MET A 570 -0.93 22.78 -15.57
C MET A 570 -1.09 23.74 -16.76
N PHE A 571 -2.33 23.92 -17.24
CA PHE A 571 -2.64 24.68 -18.46
C PHE A 571 -3.33 26.01 -18.14
N THR A 572 -3.98 26.13 -16.99
CA THR A 572 -4.51 27.41 -16.51
C THR A 572 -3.38 28.25 -15.90
N LYS A 573 -2.92 29.29 -16.61
CA LYS A 573 -2.18 30.38 -15.98
C LYS A 573 -3.14 31.11 -15.03
N VAL A 574 -3.10 30.80 -13.75
CA VAL A 574 -3.68 31.70 -12.74
C VAL A 574 -2.85 32.98 -12.80
N LYS A 575 -3.39 34.04 -13.43
CA LYS A 575 -2.91 35.39 -13.18
C LYS A 575 -3.31 35.69 -11.74
N THR A 576 -2.39 35.51 -10.81
CA THR A 576 -2.51 36.16 -9.50
C THR A 576 -2.43 37.65 -9.78
N SER A 577 -3.56 38.34 -9.76
CA SER A 577 -3.57 39.79 -9.60
C SER A 577 -2.80 40.10 -8.31
N PRO A 578 -1.92 41.12 -8.28
CA PRO A 578 -1.26 41.51 -7.05
C PRO A 578 -2.32 41.82 -5.98
N GLU A 579 -2.10 41.35 -4.76
CA GLU A 579 -2.96 41.62 -3.62
C GLU A 579 -3.11 43.13 -3.44
N LEU A 580 -4.27 43.66 -3.85
CA LEU A 580 -4.73 44.95 -3.38
C LEU A 580 -5.28 44.73 -1.97
N THR A 581 -4.46 45.06 -0.98
CA THR A 581 -4.91 45.40 0.37
C THR A 581 -5.88 46.57 0.24
N ASN A 582 -7.17 46.28 0.17
CA ASN A 582 -8.27 47.04 0.78
C ASN A 582 -9.58 46.31 0.45
N SER A 583 -10.09 45.63 1.48
CA SER A 583 -11.44 45.10 1.53
C SER A 583 -12.45 46.25 1.57
N VAL A 584 -13.51 46.09 0.78
CA VAL A 584 -14.78 46.85 0.65
C VAL A 584 -14.87 47.44 -0.77
N GLU A 585 -15.87 46.95 -1.51
CA GLU A 585 -16.18 47.19 -2.94
C GLU A 585 -15.50 46.27 -3.97
N ASN A 586 -16.08 45.08 -4.14
CA ASN A 586 -16.23 44.45 -5.46
C ASN A 586 -17.35 43.40 -5.40
N LYS A 587 -18.61 43.85 -5.41
CA LYS A 587 -19.73 43.03 -5.87
C LYS A 587 -19.80 43.18 -7.39
N GLY A 588 -19.24 42.21 -8.10
CA GLY A 588 -19.51 42.01 -9.53
C GLY A 588 -18.27 41.93 -10.40
N LYS A 589 -18.17 40.78 -11.10
CA LYS A 589 -17.25 40.44 -12.20
C LYS A 589 -15.82 40.05 -11.78
N GLY A 590 -15.54 38.75 -11.91
CA GLY A 590 -14.17 38.25 -11.91
C GLY A 590 -13.92 36.80 -11.53
N SER A 591 -14.93 35.96 -11.27
CA SER A 591 -14.68 34.52 -11.11
C SER A 591 -14.53 33.87 -12.47
N ILE A 592 -13.29 33.86 -13.00
CA ILE A 592 -12.90 32.94 -14.07
C ILE A 592 -13.22 31.55 -13.55
N SER A 593 -14.27 30.91 -14.10
CA SER A 593 -14.54 29.49 -13.85
C SER A 593 -13.24 28.75 -14.15
N PRO A 594 -12.66 28.00 -13.20
CA PRO A 594 -11.68 26.99 -13.56
C PRO A 594 -12.34 26.13 -14.65
N GLY A 595 -11.63 25.85 -15.74
CA GLY A 595 -12.12 24.87 -16.72
C GLY A 595 -12.56 23.59 -16.02
N LEU A 596 -13.44 22.80 -16.65
CA LEU A 596 -13.91 21.54 -16.08
C LEU A 596 -12.72 20.71 -15.57
N PRO A 597 -12.71 20.28 -14.30
CA PRO A 597 -11.54 19.66 -13.70
C PRO A 597 -11.28 18.31 -14.37
N TRP A 598 -10.03 18.12 -14.78
CA TRP A 598 -9.55 16.86 -15.31
C TRP A 598 -8.16 16.55 -14.77
N ASN A 599 -7.88 15.26 -14.59
CA ASN A 599 -6.59 14.73 -14.22
C ASN A 599 -6.34 13.41 -14.96
N ILE A 600 -5.22 13.30 -15.66
CA ILE A 600 -4.83 12.11 -16.41
C ILE A 600 -3.41 11.76 -16.01
N ASN A 601 -3.24 10.56 -15.45
CA ASN A 601 -1.96 9.94 -15.18
C ASN A 601 -1.63 8.97 -16.30
N VAL A 602 -0.42 9.11 -16.85
CA VAL A 602 0.12 8.22 -17.87
C VAL A 602 1.43 7.65 -17.37
N TYR A 603 1.50 6.33 -17.35
CA TYR A 603 2.67 5.56 -16.95
C TYR A 603 3.08 4.65 -18.10
N TYR A 604 4.22 4.96 -18.71
CA TYR A 604 4.84 4.11 -19.73
C TYR A 604 6.04 3.39 -19.12
N ASN A 605 6.16 2.10 -19.41
CA ASN A 605 7.24 1.26 -18.92
C ASN A 605 7.75 0.36 -20.03
N PHE A 606 9.06 0.42 -20.27
CA PHE A 606 9.79 -0.47 -21.16
C PHE A 606 10.87 -1.18 -20.35
N VAL A 607 10.84 -2.51 -20.34
CA VAL A 607 11.82 -3.36 -19.67
C VAL A 607 12.42 -4.29 -20.71
N TYR A 608 13.74 -4.29 -20.78
CA TYR A 608 14.53 -5.17 -21.61
C TYR A 608 15.43 -6.01 -20.70
N SER A 609 15.46 -7.32 -20.93
CA SER A 609 16.35 -8.23 -20.22
C SER A 609 16.90 -9.27 -21.19
N LYS A 610 18.22 -9.38 -21.24
CA LYS A 610 18.98 -10.35 -22.02
C LYS A 610 20.25 -10.73 -21.23
N PRO A 611 20.13 -11.42 -20.09
CA PRO A 611 21.29 -11.80 -19.28
C PRO A 611 22.16 -12.84 -20.00
N LEU A 612 21.57 -13.70 -20.84
CA LEU A 612 22.23 -14.67 -21.71
C LEU A 612 21.75 -14.45 -23.17
N TYR A 613 21.49 -15.50 -23.96
CA TYR A 613 20.95 -15.33 -25.33
C TYR A 613 19.44 -15.14 -25.40
N VAL A 614 18.69 -15.60 -24.40
CA VAL A 614 17.24 -15.41 -24.36
C VAL A 614 16.94 -13.97 -23.95
N GLU A 615 16.19 -13.29 -24.81
CA GLU A 615 15.72 -11.94 -24.55
C GLU A 615 14.26 -11.95 -24.12
N THR A 616 13.96 -11.08 -23.16
CA THR A 616 12.61 -10.81 -22.68
C THR A 616 12.41 -9.32 -22.71
N THR A 617 11.38 -8.91 -23.44
CA THR A 617 10.97 -7.51 -23.54
C THR A 617 9.55 -7.37 -23.01
N THR A 618 9.31 -6.36 -22.20
CA THR A 618 7.98 -5.96 -21.76
C THR A 618 7.81 -4.48 -22.04
N GLN A 619 6.72 -4.11 -22.69
CA GLN A 619 6.44 -2.74 -23.05
C GLN A 619 4.95 -2.48 -22.80
N THR A 620 4.67 -1.61 -21.83
CA THR A 620 3.31 -1.35 -21.37
C THR A 620 3.05 0.14 -21.22
N LEU A 621 1.87 0.58 -21.64
CA LEU A 621 1.34 1.91 -21.37
C LEU A 621 0.11 1.75 -20.48
N ASN A 622 0.09 2.39 -19.31
CA ASN A 622 -1.06 2.45 -18.44
C ASN A 622 -1.54 3.89 -18.33
N MET A 623 -2.85 4.09 -18.41
CA MET A 623 -3.48 5.39 -18.33
C MET A 623 -4.65 5.33 -17.36
N SER A 624 -4.72 6.27 -16.45
CA SER A 624 -5.87 6.41 -15.55
C SER A 624 -6.17 7.87 -15.33
N GLY A 625 -7.44 8.19 -15.11
CA GLY A 625 -7.81 9.58 -14.92
C GLY A 625 -9.28 9.78 -14.71
N ASP A 626 -9.61 11.03 -14.42
CA ASP A 626 -10.94 11.53 -14.21
C ASP A 626 -11.13 12.79 -15.04
N VAL A 627 -12.15 12.81 -15.89
CA VAL A 627 -12.48 13.94 -16.74
C VAL A 627 -13.91 14.38 -16.47
N ALA A 628 -14.09 15.60 -15.99
CA ALA A 628 -15.41 16.24 -15.96
C ALA A 628 -15.78 16.67 -17.39
N ILE A 629 -16.80 16.04 -17.98
CA ILE A 629 -17.28 16.37 -19.33
C ILE A 629 -18.20 17.60 -19.28
N THR A 630 -18.98 17.73 -18.19
CA THR A 630 -19.75 18.93 -17.85
C THR A 630 -19.74 19.09 -16.32
N GLN A 631 -20.35 20.15 -15.77
CA GLN A 631 -20.53 20.31 -14.32
C GLN A 631 -21.28 19.14 -13.64
N LYS A 632 -21.89 18.29 -14.45
CA LYS A 632 -22.93 17.35 -14.09
C LYS A 632 -22.63 15.92 -14.58
N TRP A 633 -21.50 15.75 -15.30
CA TRP A 633 -21.00 14.48 -15.84
C TRP A 633 -19.50 14.35 -15.57
N LYS A 634 -19.10 13.20 -15.03
CA LYS A 634 -17.70 12.86 -14.79
C LYS A 634 -17.44 11.45 -15.28
N ILE A 635 -16.33 11.25 -15.98
CA ILE A 635 -15.88 9.93 -16.44
C ILE A 635 -14.52 9.66 -15.82
N GLY A 636 -14.46 8.68 -14.92
CA GLY A 636 -13.25 8.02 -14.49
C GLY A 636 -12.91 6.88 -15.43
N PHE A 637 -11.64 6.70 -15.76
CA PHE A 637 -11.19 5.56 -16.55
C PHE A 637 -9.86 5.02 -16.04
N THR A 638 -9.66 3.73 -16.25
CA THR A 638 -8.37 3.06 -16.11
C THR A 638 -8.24 2.11 -17.27
N THR A 639 -7.11 2.13 -17.95
CA THR A 639 -6.84 1.29 -19.11
C THR A 639 -5.34 1.10 -19.25
N GLY A 640 -4.94 0.11 -20.04
CA GLY A 640 -3.56 0.00 -20.48
C GLY A 640 -3.44 -0.85 -21.73
N TYR A 641 -2.24 -0.86 -22.29
CA TYR A 641 -1.91 -1.56 -23.51
C TYR A 641 -0.54 -2.21 -23.37
N ASP A 642 -0.48 -3.51 -23.67
CA ASP A 642 0.75 -4.28 -23.76
C ASP A 642 1.15 -4.36 -25.24
N PHE A 643 2.25 -3.69 -25.60
CA PHE A 643 2.73 -3.60 -26.98
C PHE A 643 3.33 -4.92 -27.47
N ILE A 644 3.76 -5.80 -26.56
CA ILE A 644 4.33 -7.10 -26.91
C ILE A 644 3.21 -8.09 -27.20
N LYS A 645 2.22 -8.17 -26.32
CA LYS A 645 1.03 -9.03 -26.50
C LYS A 645 0.02 -8.45 -27.50
N LYS A 646 0.18 -7.18 -27.90
CA LYS A 646 -0.75 -6.43 -28.75
C LYS A 646 -2.19 -6.48 -28.23
N ASN A 647 -2.34 -6.38 -26.90
CA ASN A 647 -3.64 -6.50 -26.25
C ASN A 647 -3.84 -5.39 -25.22
N LEU A 648 -5.09 -4.99 -25.06
CA LEU A 648 -5.50 -4.09 -23.99
C LEU A 648 -5.45 -4.83 -22.65
N SER A 649 -4.92 -4.17 -21.63
CA SER A 649 -5.03 -4.63 -20.25
C SER A 649 -6.43 -4.33 -19.71
N TYR A 650 -6.63 -4.53 -18.41
CA TYR A 650 -7.92 -4.26 -17.77
C TYR A 650 -8.38 -2.82 -18.02
N THR A 651 -9.48 -2.67 -18.75
CA THR A 651 -10.14 -1.38 -18.99
C THR A 651 -11.40 -1.30 -18.15
N SER A 652 -11.50 -0.23 -17.35
CA SER A 652 -12.69 0.09 -16.57
C SER A 652 -13.08 1.55 -16.76
N LEU A 653 -14.37 1.78 -16.93
CA LEU A 653 -14.99 3.09 -17.03
C LEU A 653 -15.95 3.27 -15.87
N ASN A 654 -15.80 4.37 -15.12
CA ASN A 654 -16.73 4.79 -14.08
C ASN A 654 -17.38 6.11 -14.55
N ILE A 655 -18.64 6.05 -14.92
CA ILE A 655 -19.39 7.23 -15.36
C ILE A 655 -20.30 7.66 -14.22
N TYR A 656 -20.13 8.90 -13.77
CA TYR A 656 -20.95 9.54 -12.76
C TYR A 656 -21.81 10.64 -13.39
N ARG A 657 -23.08 10.63 -13.05
CA ARG A 657 -24.07 11.63 -13.46
C ARG A 657 -24.79 12.22 -12.26
N ASP A 658 -24.75 13.53 -12.16
CA ASP A 658 -25.57 14.30 -11.23
C ASP A 658 -26.96 14.57 -11.81
N LEU A 659 -27.98 13.85 -11.33
CA LEU A 659 -29.39 13.99 -11.71
C LEU A 659 -30.15 14.90 -10.73
N HIS A 660 -29.46 15.86 -10.12
CA HIS A 660 -30.00 16.84 -9.17
C HIS A 660 -30.29 16.24 -7.78
N CYS A 661 -31.44 15.59 -7.60
CA CYS A 661 -31.81 14.90 -6.34
C CYS A 661 -31.39 13.41 -6.34
N TRP A 662 -31.10 12.90 -7.54
CA TRP A 662 -30.57 11.57 -7.78
C TRP A 662 -29.12 11.65 -8.23
N GLU A 663 -28.39 10.57 -8.05
CA GLU A 663 -27.10 10.32 -8.67
C GLU A 663 -27.14 8.98 -9.39
N ALA A 664 -26.53 8.93 -10.56
CA ALA A 664 -26.35 7.69 -11.30
C ALA A 664 -24.88 7.37 -11.43
N HIS A 665 -24.53 6.13 -11.12
CA HIS A 665 -23.22 5.56 -11.32
C HIS A 665 -23.32 4.43 -12.32
N PHE A 666 -22.40 4.43 -13.27
CA PHE A 666 -22.25 3.37 -14.24
C PHE A 666 -20.81 2.89 -14.25
N ASP A 667 -20.59 1.71 -13.69
CA ASP A 667 -19.32 1.01 -13.72
C ASP A 667 -19.34 0.01 -14.86
N TRP A 668 -18.37 0.09 -15.76
CA TRP A 668 -18.33 -0.74 -16.96
C TRP A 668 -16.93 -1.27 -17.25
N VAL A 669 -16.85 -2.59 -17.38
CA VAL A 669 -15.70 -3.32 -17.91
C VAL A 669 -16.14 -3.90 -19.25
N PRO A 670 -15.75 -3.28 -20.39
CA PRO A 670 -16.30 -3.58 -21.71
C PRO A 670 -15.91 -4.95 -22.26
N PHE A 671 -14.69 -5.41 -21.98
CA PHE A 671 -14.09 -6.60 -22.57
C PHE A 671 -13.15 -7.30 -21.57
N GLY A 672 -12.64 -8.46 -21.97
CA GLY A 672 -11.81 -9.33 -21.14
C GLY A 672 -12.63 -10.23 -20.21
N PHE A 673 -11.93 -11.07 -19.45
CA PHE A 673 -12.51 -12.12 -18.61
C PHE A 673 -13.45 -11.59 -17.49
N ARG A 674 -13.43 -10.28 -17.20
CA ARG A 674 -14.26 -9.63 -16.16
C ARG A 674 -15.28 -8.67 -16.73
N LYS A 675 -15.78 -8.95 -17.94
CA LYS A 675 -16.82 -8.15 -18.56
C LYS A 675 -18.01 -8.02 -17.61
N ARG A 676 -18.35 -6.79 -17.27
CA ARG A 676 -19.41 -6.45 -16.32
C ARG A 676 -19.92 -5.06 -16.63
N TYR A 677 -21.21 -4.82 -16.40
CA TYR A 677 -21.67 -3.48 -16.09
C TYR A 677 -22.49 -3.46 -14.80
N SER A 678 -22.45 -2.33 -14.12
CA SER A 678 -23.26 -2.04 -12.95
C SER A 678 -23.82 -0.64 -13.12
N VAL A 679 -25.14 -0.53 -13.18
CA VAL A 679 -25.85 0.74 -13.09
C VAL A 679 -26.43 0.82 -11.69
N SER A 680 -26.20 1.91 -10.98
CA SER A 680 -26.93 2.22 -9.75
C SER A 680 -27.45 3.64 -9.80
N ILE A 681 -28.74 3.80 -9.57
CA ILE A 681 -29.37 5.10 -9.39
C ILE A 681 -29.82 5.19 -7.93
N ASN A 682 -29.32 6.19 -7.21
CA ASN A 682 -29.57 6.38 -5.79
C ASN A 682 -30.02 7.83 -5.53
N LEU A 683 -30.78 8.04 -4.46
CA LEU A 683 -31.00 9.38 -3.95
C LEU A 683 -29.72 9.91 -3.30
N LYS A 684 -29.38 11.17 -3.58
CA LYS A 684 -28.18 11.80 -2.98
C LYS A 684 -28.30 12.00 -1.48
N THR A 685 -29.53 12.15 -0.98
CA THR A 685 -29.73 12.41 0.44
C THR A 685 -29.34 11.19 1.27
N SER A 686 -28.58 11.45 2.32
CA SER A 686 -28.16 10.44 3.29
C SER A 686 -29.36 9.79 4.02
N MET A 687 -30.51 10.47 4.07
CA MET A 687 -31.72 10.01 4.78
C MET A 687 -32.56 8.99 4.00
N LEU A 688 -32.33 8.86 2.68
CA LEU A 688 -33.07 7.94 1.78
C LEU A 688 -32.14 7.08 0.93
N ARG A 689 -30.89 6.90 1.39
CA ARG A 689 -29.84 6.20 0.64
C ARG A 689 -30.15 4.72 0.38
N ASP A 690 -31.06 4.13 1.16
CA ASP A 690 -31.52 2.75 1.01
C ASP A 690 -32.46 2.57 -0.20
N ILE A 691 -33.01 3.65 -0.75
CA ILE A 691 -33.78 3.63 -2.00
C ILE A 691 -32.77 3.66 -3.17
N LYS A 692 -32.37 2.46 -3.57
CA LYS A 692 -31.47 2.20 -4.71
C LYS A 692 -32.18 1.39 -5.77
N ILE A 693 -31.92 1.69 -7.04
CA ILE A 693 -32.27 0.84 -8.18
C ILE A 693 -30.97 0.29 -8.77
N PRO A 694 -30.44 -0.82 -8.21
CA PRO A 694 -29.24 -1.45 -8.72
C PRO A 694 -29.62 -2.39 -9.88
N ARG A 695 -28.89 -2.31 -10.98
CA ARG A 695 -28.87 -3.32 -12.03
C ARG A 695 -27.42 -3.69 -12.30
N THR A 696 -27.02 -4.86 -11.84
CA THR A 696 -25.70 -5.41 -12.12
C THR A 696 -25.88 -6.61 -13.03
N ARG A 697 -25.12 -6.65 -14.13
CA ARG A 697 -25.03 -7.83 -14.99
C ARG A 697 -23.57 -8.21 -15.08
N GLU A 698 -23.27 -9.41 -14.63
CA GLU A 698 -21.94 -10.00 -14.70
C GLU A 698 -22.04 -11.20 -15.66
N TRP A 699 -21.07 -11.36 -16.56
CA TRP A 699 -21.08 -12.45 -17.54
C TRP A 699 -20.08 -13.55 -17.14
N TYR A 700 -20.17 -14.00 -15.88
CA TYR A 700 -19.29 -15.04 -15.35
C TYR A 700 -19.65 -16.46 -15.82
N ASP A 701 -20.81 -16.64 -16.48
CA ASP A 701 -21.39 -17.97 -16.73
C ASP A 701 -21.20 -18.50 -18.16
N ASN A 702 -20.22 -17.97 -18.92
CA ASN A 702 -19.70 -18.68 -20.08
C ASN A 702 -18.28 -19.14 -19.76
N LEU A 703 -18.17 -20.15 -18.89
CA LEU A 703 -16.99 -21.03 -18.85
C LEU A 703 -17.11 -22.04 -19.98
#